data_AF-A0A1I1JAV9-F1
#
_entry.id   AF-A0A1I1JAV9-F1
#
_cell.length_a   1.000
_cell.length_b   1.000
_cell.length_c   1.000
_cell.angle_alpha   90.00
_cell.angle_beta   90.00
_cell.angle_gamma   90.00
#
_symmetry.space_group_name_H-M   'P 1'
#
loop_
_entity.id
_entity.type
_entity.pdbx_description
1 polymer ?
#
loop_
_entity_poly.entity_id
_entity_poly.type
_entity_poly.pdbx_seq_one_letter_code
_entity_poly.pdbx_strand_id
1 'polypeptide(L)'
;MKKNNKKGFTLIELVIVATIMVMIMGAILNWIRPMNKFYERTQALADSNDVGSEVMDFVDDELRYATNVVVLQDYQGVPKLAEGYLVDTSGNISYTNAKFTNALIIDNENIRGSVFPDYNPTSTVSRRKQARGCIIKANIDPAMGIDTDNMKCLGTEPIYNDYGCTFDATLKVLENKSTYVTIDMELTRPRREGMSYVFDKFGFKQARDFELVNVNVLGSDKMMTAALYSSRDGATNPLDYTKFAQASNTGSNGNAGALYGQRHTYILYTRDVTEAEKVNIIIRDEKDSNQKITIQKNSGQNLTQDEYNSLWDRGKMNEDTTWKLYPDGKYKKKKLNDILCNGGGGEKLEKYITTSIISDIDCYYEYTYVDRNEPEKYFIFYDRFNEEKEDKLVGGVYEFSRQAPYYPPNPEDGSDGVVSMGYDGNCDQAGSFKFIGWSIYEDANGPVPEDDPDAAIAAGWFVNGAVYNSFMGPFYAIYDEDTNVEFTVQGMGDLNIGENSTADDLRNNPRYQDMKDEAEDNAPENEIFSHFEVVDPEDSSKTLGNIETVIGDLDYSKAPFEIIPVYKPNTRPNAYEVTIRIDNDIPQYQWNALIVSKKTNNGIHMEITQEDGTTEVMEENLYYHAQKTDIVFAGTIFKLYVYDDGEQNIEVQVGNFPGISVSGPDTIAFDGSKMIRG
;
A
#
# COMPACT_ATOMS: atom_id res chain seq x y z
N MET A 1 11.95 67.70 -100.87
CA MET A 1 11.62 67.25 -99.50
C MET A 1 10.84 68.36 -98.79
N LYS A 2 9.55 68.17 -98.51
CA LYS A 2 8.74 69.12 -97.71
C LYS A 2 8.96 68.84 -96.22
N LYS A 3 9.43 69.83 -95.46
CA LYS A 3 9.48 69.82 -93.99
C LYS A 3 8.07 70.14 -93.47
N ASN A 4 7.41 69.16 -92.84
CA ASN A 4 6.17 69.39 -92.10
C ASN A 4 6.52 69.96 -90.71
N ASN A 5 6.35 71.27 -90.54
CA ASN A 5 6.34 71.88 -89.21
C ASN A 5 5.04 71.47 -88.49
N LYS A 6 5.15 70.54 -87.54
CA LYS A 6 4.07 70.20 -86.61
C LYS A 6 3.81 71.43 -85.73
N LYS A 7 2.56 71.89 -85.68
CA LYS A 7 2.12 73.03 -84.87
C LYS A 7 2.51 72.80 -83.41
N GLY A 8 3.26 73.73 -82.83
CA GLY A 8 3.59 73.72 -81.40
C GLY A 8 2.36 74.04 -80.55
N PHE A 9 2.26 73.41 -79.39
CA PHE A 9 1.21 73.64 -78.39
C PHE A 9 1.11 75.11 -77.98
N THR A 10 -0.11 75.63 -77.80
CA THR A 10 -0.34 76.98 -77.28
C THR A 10 -0.28 77.02 -75.74
N LEU A 11 0.11 78.16 -75.16
CA LEU A 11 0.25 78.32 -73.70
C LEU A 11 -1.04 77.97 -72.94
N ILE A 12 -2.20 78.33 -73.49
CA ILE A 12 -3.49 78.08 -72.85
C ILE A 12 -3.87 76.60 -72.83
N GLU A 13 -3.55 75.85 -73.89
CA GLU A 13 -3.71 74.39 -73.92
C GLU A 13 -2.85 73.72 -72.85
N LEU A 14 -1.63 74.23 -72.60
CA LEU A 14 -0.75 73.71 -71.56
C LEU A 14 -1.28 73.97 -70.15
N VAL A 15 -1.84 75.16 -69.87
CA VAL A 15 -2.44 75.47 -68.56
C VAL A 15 -3.66 74.59 -68.29
N ILE A 16 -4.53 74.40 -69.29
CA ILE A 16 -5.72 73.54 -69.16
C ILE A 16 -5.30 72.10 -68.86
N VAL A 17 -4.35 71.55 -69.63
CA VAL A 17 -3.83 70.19 -69.40
C VAL A 17 -3.20 70.06 -68.01
N ALA A 18 -2.43 71.05 -67.56
CA ALA A 18 -1.83 71.04 -66.22
C ALA A 18 -2.90 71.05 -65.11
N THR A 19 -3.95 71.88 -65.23
CA THR A 19 -5.04 71.90 -64.23
C THR A 19 -5.85 70.61 -64.19
N ILE A 20 -6.11 69.98 -65.34
CA ILE A 20 -6.79 68.68 -65.39
C ILE A 20 -5.93 67.59 -64.75
N MET A 21 -4.62 67.58 -65.00
CA MET A 21 -3.67 66.66 -64.35
C MET A 21 -3.69 66.79 -62.82
N VAL A 22 -3.69 68.02 -62.29
CA VAL A 22 -3.74 68.27 -60.84
C VAL A 22 -5.07 67.81 -60.23
N MET A 23 -6.20 68.06 -60.91
CA MET A 23 -7.51 67.59 -60.46
C MET A 23 -7.61 66.06 -60.45
N ILE A 24 -7.12 65.40 -61.50
CA ILE A 24 -7.08 63.93 -61.58
C ILE A 24 -6.20 63.35 -60.47
N MET A 25 -5.02 63.94 -60.22
CA MET A 25 -4.15 63.51 -59.12
C MET A 25 -4.84 63.69 -57.76
N GLY A 26 -5.53 64.82 -57.54
CA GLY A 26 -6.29 65.06 -56.31
C GLY A 26 -7.41 64.04 -56.09
N ALA A 27 -8.14 63.68 -57.15
CA ALA A 27 -9.18 62.65 -57.10
C ALA A 27 -8.60 61.26 -56.81
N ILE A 28 -7.49 60.88 -57.46
CA ILE A 28 -6.80 59.60 -57.23
C ILE A 28 -6.29 59.50 -55.79
N LEU A 29 -5.67 60.54 -55.24
CA LEU A 29 -5.19 60.55 -53.86
C LEU A 29 -6.33 60.40 -52.84
N ASN A 30 -7.47 61.03 -53.10
CA ASN A 30 -8.67 60.88 -52.27
C ASN A 30 -9.26 59.47 -52.35
N TRP A 31 -9.07 58.76 -53.46
CA TRP A 31 -9.52 57.37 -53.63
C TRP A 31 -8.53 56.33 -53.08
N ILE A 32 -7.22 56.56 -53.18
CA ILE A 32 -6.17 55.66 -52.64
C ILE A 32 -6.18 55.64 -51.11
N ARG A 33 -6.41 56.78 -50.44
CA ARG A 33 -6.41 56.86 -48.97
C ARG A 33 -7.37 55.87 -48.28
N PRO A 34 -8.67 55.78 -48.62
CA PRO A 34 -9.57 54.80 -48.02
C PRO A 34 -9.20 53.36 -48.40
N MET A 35 -8.69 53.12 -49.63
CA MET A 35 -8.20 51.80 -50.05
C MET A 35 -7.01 51.32 -49.21
N ASN A 36 -6.01 52.18 -48.98
CA ASN A 36 -4.86 51.84 -48.15
C ASN A 36 -5.28 51.56 -46.70
N LYS A 37 -6.19 52.37 -46.15
CA LYS A 37 -6.75 52.12 -44.81
C LYS A 37 -7.51 50.79 -44.72
N PHE A 38 -8.18 50.38 -45.79
CA PHE A 38 -8.84 49.08 -45.85
C PHE A 38 -7.80 47.95 -45.88
N TYR A 39 -6.78 48.05 -46.75
CA TYR A 39 -5.70 47.06 -46.83
C TYR A 39 -4.95 46.89 -45.51
N GLU A 40 -4.52 47.99 -44.88
CA GLU A 40 -3.87 47.98 -43.56
C GLU A 40 -4.75 47.35 -42.47
N ARG A 41 -6.07 47.57 -42.52
CA ARG A 41 -7.01 46.97 -41.55
C ARG A 41 -7.15 45.46 -41.76
N THR A 42 -7.25 45.02 -43.02
CA THR A 42 -7.38 43.60 -43.37
C THR A 42 -6.11 42.84 -43.03
N GLN A 43 -4.94 43.38 -43.38
CA GLN A 43 -3.66 42.78 -43.04
C GLN A 43 -3.49 42.67 -41.51
N ALA A 44 -3.73 43.76 -40.78
CA ALA A 44 -3.61 43.74 -39.33
C ALA A 44 -4.69 42.89 -38.62
N LEU A 45 -5.76 42.47 -39.30
CA LEU A 45 -6.71 41.49 -38.78
C LEU A 45 -6.17 40.07 -38.99
N ALA A 46 -5.62 39.78 -40.17
CA ALA A 46 -4.96 38.51 -40.45
C ALA A 46 -3.79 38.26 -39.48
N ASP A 47 -2.91 39.24 -39.31
CA ASP A 47 -1.78 39.14 -38.37
C ASP A 47 -2.25 38.89 -36.92
N SER A 48 -3.36 39.52 -36.50
CA SER A 48 -3.91 39.27 -35.15
C SER A 48 -4.55 37.91 -34.98
N ASN A 49 -5.11 37.33 -36.05
CA ASN A 49 -5.63 35.96 -36.02
C ASN A 49 -4.49 34.95 -35.92
N ASP A 50 -3.40 35.16 -36.67
CA ASP A 50 -2.23 34.28 -36.66
C ASP A 50 -1.58 34.28 -35.27
N VAL A 51 -1.35 35.47 -34.69
CA VAL A 51 -0.86 35.61 -33.31
C VAL A 51 -1.80 34.96 -32.30
N GLY A 52 -3.11 35.18 -32.44
CA GLY A 52 -4.11 34.57 -31.57
C GLY A 52 -4.09 33.05 -31.64
N SER A 53 -3.99 32.47 -32.84
CA SER A 53 -3.91 31.03 -33.01
C SER A 53 -2.62 30.45 -32.45
N GLU A 54 -1.48 31.09 -32.72
CA GLU A 54 -0.16 30.62 -32.26
C GLU A 54 -0.07 30.58 -30.73
N VAL A 55 -0.58 31.61 -30.04
CA VAL A 55 -0.63 31.62 -28.57
C VAL A 55 -1.52 30.50 -28.03
N MET A 56 -2.66 30.25 -28.67
CA MET A 56 -3.55 29.15 -28.27
C MET A 56 -2.93 27.78 -28.54
N ASP A 57 -2.18 27.60 -29.62
CA ASP A 57 -1.46 26.34 -29.91
C ASP A 57 -0.43 26.05 -28.80
N PHE A 58 0.30 27.08 -28.32
CA PHE A 58 1.19 26.91 -27.16
C PHE A 58 0.47 26.54 -25.87
N VAL A 59 -0.78 26.98 -25.66
CA VAL A 59 -1.57 26.56 -24.50
C VAL A 59 -2.00 25.09 -24.64
N ASP A 60 -2.40 24.67 -25.84
CA ASP A 60 -2.75 23.27 -26.13
C ASP A 60 -1.57 22.33 -25.82
N ASP A 61 -0.38 22.68 -26.29
CA ASP A 61 0.86 21.91 -26.08
C ASP A 61 1.21 21.72 -24.60
N GLU A 62 0.78 22.63 -23.72
CA GLU A 62 1.03 22.53 -22.28
C GLU A 62 -0.07 21.76 -21.53
N LEU A 63 -1.34 21.94 -21.92
CA LEU A 63 -2.48 21.44 -21.13
C LEU A 63 -3.07 20.12 -21.65
N ARG A 64 -2.95 19.81 -22.94
CA ARG A 64 -3.68 18.70 -23.59
C ARG A 64 -3.46 17.35 -22.91
N TYR A 65 -2.24 17.08 -22.49
CA TYR A 65 -1.85 15.82 -21.84
C TYR A 65 -1.58 15.97 -20.34
N ALA A 66 -2.00 17.08 -19.74
CA ALA A 66 -1.87 17.26 -18.30
C ALA A 66 -2.69 16.19 -17.56
N THR A 67 -2.11 15.61 -16.51
CA THR A 67 -2.77 14.59 -15.69
C THR A 67 -3.58 15.21 -14.55
N ASN A 68 -3.16 16.39 -14.07
CA ASN A 68 -3.84 17.15 -13.04
C ASN A 68 -3.86 18.62 -13.43
N VAL A 69 -4.99 19.30 -13.24
CA VAL A 69 -5.15 20.72 -13.61
C VAL A 69 -5.97 21.48 -12.55
N VAL A 70 -5.40 22.52 -11.96
CA VAL A 70 -6.13 23.45 -11.08
C VAL A 70 -6.07 24.85 -11.66
N VAL A 71 -7.24 25.43 -11.86
CA VAL A 71 -7.39 26.83 -12.25
C VAL A 71 -7.83 27.62 -11.02
N LEU A 72 -6.94 28.47 -10.51
CA LEU A 72 -7.23 29.48 -9.49
C LEU A 72 -7.47 30.82 -10.20
N GLN A 73 -8.72 31.07 -10.58
CA GLN A 73 -9.11 32.26 -11.32
C GLN A 73 -9.22 33.48 -10.40
N ASP A 74 -8.60 34.57 -10.83
CA ASP A 74 -8.58 35.85 -10.10
C ASP A 74 -8.08 35.68 -8.65
N TYR A 75 -7.06 34.84 -8.46
CA TYR A 75 -6.42 34.56 -7.18
C TYR A 75 -5.57 35.77 -6.76
N GLN A 76 -5.74 36.22 -5.52
CA GLN A 76 -4.95 37.32 -4.98
C GLN A 76 -3.62 36.80 -4.42
N GLY A 77 -2.50 37.33 -4.93
CA GLY A 77 -1.16 36.91 -4.55
C GLY A 77 -0.66 35.67 -5.30
N VAL A 78 0.37 35.01 -4.76
CA VAL A 78 0.96 33.80 -5.37
C VAL A 78 0.58 32.57 -4.54
N PRO A 79 0.06 31.48 -5.14
CA PRO A 79 -0.27 30.27 -4.40
C PRO A 79 0.99 29.59 -3.84
N LYS A 80 0.92 29.12 -2.60
CA LYS A 80 2.00 28.40 -1.93
C LYS A 80 2.02 26.94 -2.36
N LEU A 81 3.19 26.46 -2.75
CA LEU A 81 3.45 25.06 -3.05
C LEU A 81 4.52 24.54 -2.08
N ALA A 82 4.36 23.32 -1.57
CA ALA A 82 5.36 22.62 -0.77
C ALA A 82 5.66 21.27 -1.43
N GLU A 83 6.89 21.05 -1.85
CA GLU A 83 7.31 19.83 -2.59
C GLU A 83 6.46 19.57 -3.85
N GLY A 84 5.96 20.62 -4.48
CA GLY A 84 5.08 20.54 -5.66
C GLY A 84 3.59 20.36 -5.33
N TYR A 85 3.21 20.20 -4.07
CA TYR A 85 1.81 20.13 -3.64
C TYR A 85 1.25 21.50 -3.34
N LEU A 86 0.00 21.73 -3.74
CA LEU A 86 -0.76 22.91 -3.34
C LEU A 86 -1.24 22.72 -1.89
N VAL A 87 -0.85 23.63 -1.01
CA VAL A 87 -1.10 23.50 0.43
C VAL A 87 -2.09 24.50 0.96
N ASP A 88 -2.78 24.12 2.03
CA ASP A 88 -3.67 24.98 2.81
C ASP A 88 -2.89 25.90 3.77
N THR A 89 -3.63 26.77 4.45
CA THR A 89 -3.06 27.72 5.44
C THR A 89 -2.37 27.04 6.62
N SER A 90 -2.64 25.76 6.88
CA SER A 90 -2.01 24.94 7.92
C SER A 90 -0.81 24.12 7.40
N GLY A 91 -0.55 24.12 6.10
CA GLY A 91 0.51 23.34 5.45
C GLY A 91 0.10 21.94 5.00
N ASN A 92 -1.18 21.57 5.09
CA ASN A 92 -1.67 20.29 4.57
C ASN A 92 -1.89 20.38 3.07
N ILE A 93 -1.82 19.24 2.37
CA ILE A 93 -2.14 19.16 0.95
C ILE A 93 -3.64 19.46 0.77
N SER A 94 -3.95 20.49 -0.03
CA SER A 94 -5.33 20.92 -0.27
C SER A 94 -5.93 20.38 -1.56
N TYR A 95 -5.11 19.82 -2.45
CA TYR A 95 -5.54 19.27 -3.73
C TYR A 95 -5.09 17.80 -3.86
N THR A 96 -5.17 17.19 -5.04
CA THR A 96 -4.85 15.77 -5.24
C THR A 96 -3.50 15.35 -4.66
N ASN A 97 -3.31 14.04 -4.48
CA ASN A 97 -2.03 13.45 -4.08
C ASN A 97 -0.97 13.49 -5.21
N ALA A 98 -1.12 14.39 -6.20
CA ALA A 98 -0.18 14.56 -7.28
C ALA A 98 0.56 15.90 -7.19
N LYS A 99 1.86 15.87 -7.46
CA LYS A 99 2.70 17.06 -7.52
C LYS A 99 2.45 17.82 -8.81
N PHE A 100 2.31 19.13 -8.72
CA PHE A 100 2.33 20.01 -9.88
C PHE A 100 3.77 20.26 -10.33
N THR A 101 3.99 20.23 -11.63
CA THR A 101 5.33 20.43 -12.23
C THR A 101 5.47 21.80 -12.87
N ASN A 102 4.35 22.40 -13.30
CA ASN A 102 4.33 23.63 -14.07
C ASN A 102 3.14 24.51 -13.70
N ALA A 103 3.29 25.80 -14.01
CA ALA A 103 2.24 26.80 -13.86
C ALA A 103 2.17 27.70 -15.09
N LEU A 104 0.95 27.94 -15.60
CA LEU A 104 0.66 29.07 -16.46
C LEU A 104 0.04 30.18 -15.60
N ILE A 105 0.60 31.37 -15.66
CA ILE A 105 0.12 32.55 -14.93
C ILE A 105 -0.42 33.54 -15.96
N ILE A 106 -1.71 33.78 -15.91
CA ILE A 106 -2.36 34.81 -16.72
C ILE A 106 -2.21 36.14 -15.99
N ASP A 107 -1.35 36.98 -16.53
CA ASP A 107 -1.09 38.33 -16.04
C ASP A 107 -1.64 39.36 -17.03
N ASN A 108 -2.87 39.81 -16.75
CA ASN A 108 -3.53 40.89 -17.51
C ASN A 108 -3.16 42.28 -16.99
N GLU A 109 -2.67 42.37 -15.76
CA GLU A 109 -2.59 43.63 -15.03
C GLU A 109 -1.22 44.27 -15.16
N ASN A 110 -0.11 43.54 -15.10
CA ASN A 110 1.21 44.15 -15.13
C ASN A 110 1.68 44.51 -16.55
N ILE A 111 2.67 45.40 -16.63
CA ILE A 111 3.38 45.64 -17.90
C ILE A 111 4.04 44.31 -18.30
N ARG A 112 3.89 43.92 -19.55
CA ARG A 112 4.40 42.65 -20.05
C ARG A 112 5.89 42.48 -19.73
N GLY A 113 6.21 41.36 -19.10
CA GLY A 113 7.55 40.98 -18.68
C GLY A 113 8.14 41.80 -17.53
N SER A 114 7.39 42.73 -16.94
CA SER A 114 7.85 43.51 -15.77
C SER A 114 8.15 42.67 -14.55
N VAL A 115 7.58 41.47 -14.47
CA VAL A 115 7.83 40.51 -13.41
C VAL A 115 9.08 39.65 -13.66
N PHE A 116 9.63 39.62 -14.87
CA PHE A 116 10.78 38.77 -15.23
C PHE A 116 12.09 39.31 -14.61
N PRO A 117 13.06 38.43 -14.28
CA PRO A 117 14.30 38.84 -13.61
C PRO A 117 15.18 39.75 -14.48
N ASP A 118 15.12 39.59 -15.80
CA ASP A 118 15.88 40.37 -16.78
C ASP A 118 15.08 41.56 -17.35
N TYR A 119 14.08 42.04 -16.61
CA TYR A 119 13.23 43.13 -17.08
C TYR A 119 14.03 44.40 -17.37
N ASN A 120 13.86 44.90 -18.60
CA ASN A 120 14.36 46.19 -19.04
C ASN A 120 13.21 46.90 -19.78
N PRO A 121 12.74 48.07 -19.31
CA PRO A 121 11.58 48.76 -19.88
C PRO A 121 11.78 49.21 -21.34
N THR A 122 13.01 49.19 -21.85
CA THR A 122 13.35 49.68 -23.18
C THR A 122 13.75 48.60 -24.19
N SER A 123 13.91 47.35 -23.76
CA SER A 123 14.50 46.29 -24.61
C SER A 123 13.60 45.88 -25.77
N THR A 124 12.28 45.80 -25.57
CA THR A 124 11.32 45.32 -26.58
C THR A 124 10.29 46.38 -26.96
N VAL A 125 9.58 46.16 -28.07
CA VAL A 125 8.53 47.07 -28.55
C VAL A 125 7.35 47.09 -27.57
N SER A 126 6.91 45.92 -27.09
CA SER A 126 5.88 45.77 -26.05
C SER A 126 6.18 46.62 -24.81
N ARG A 127 7.40 46.51 -24.27
CA ARG A 127 7.81 47.21 -23.04
C ARG A 127 7.84 48.72 -23.25
N ARG A 128 8.39 49.19 -24.38
CA ARG A 128 8.39 50.62 -24.74
C ARG A 128 6.99 51.21 -24.93
N LYS A 129 6.05 50.39 -25.42
CA LYS A 129 4.63 50.77 -25.57
C LYS A 129 3.81 50.57 -24.30
N GLN A 130 4.40 50.02 -23.23
CA GLN A 130 3.72 49.64 -21.99
C GLN A 130 2.54 48.68 -22.23
N ALA A 131 2.70 47.73 -23.16
CA ALA A 131 1.71 46.70 -23.41
C ALA A 131 1.50 45.83 -22.16
N ARG A 132 0.26 45.44 -21.90
CA ARG A 132 -0.15 44.56 -20.79
C ARG A 132 -0.74 43.26 -21.34
N GLY A 133 -0.87 42.25 -20.49
CA GLY A 133 -1.39 40.94 -20.88
C GLY A 133 -0.32 40.03 -21.44
N CYS A 134 -0.05 38.94 -20.74
CA CYS A 134 0.63 37.76 -21.25
C CYS A 134 0.27 36.53 -20.44
N ILE A 135 0.36 35.36 -21.07
CA ILE A 135 0.44 34.10 -20.36
C ILE A 135 1.92 33.86 -20.06
N ILE A 136 2.24 33.72 -18.78
CA ILE A 136 3.59 33.45 -18.29
C ILE A 136 3.69 31.96 -18.01
N LYS A 137 4.74 31.32 -18.52
CA LYS A 137 5.11 29.95 -18.15
C LYS A 137 6.15 29.97 -17.05
N ALA A 138 5.90 29.19 -16.00
CA ALA A 138 6.84 28.93 -14.91
C ALA A 138 6.92 27.42 -14.61
N ASN A 139 8.07 26.99 -14.10
CA ASN A 139 8.23 25.66 -13.52
C ASN A 139 7.87 25.71 -12.04
N ILE A 140 7.63 24.54 -11.45
CA ILE A 140 7.46 24.40 -10.01
C ILE A 140 8.71 23.69 -9.47
N ASP A 141 9.42 24.40 -8.61
CA ASP A 141 10.54 23.89 -7.83
C ASP A 141 10.02 23.28 -6.51
N PRO A 142 10.39 22.04 -6.16
CA PRO A 142 9.93 21.41 -4.92
C PRO A 142 10.28 22.17 -3.64
N ALA A 143 11.40 22.91 -3.62
CA ALA A 143 11.86 23.64 -2.45
C ALA A 143 11.34 25.09 -2.41
N MET A 144 11.15 25.72 -3.57
CA MET A 144 10.81 27.16 -3.65
C MET A 144 9.38 27.46 -4.17
N GLY A 145 8.65 26.44 -4.63
CA GLY A 145 7.31 26.60 -5.21
C GLY A 145 7.37 27.09 -6.65
N ILE A 146 6.60 28.12 -7.02
CA ILE A 146 6.67 28.65 -8.39
C ILE A 146 8.04 29.29 -8.63
N ASP A 147 8.76 28.80 -9.63
CA ASP A 147 10.07 29.32 -10.03
C ASP A 147 9.92 30.69 -10.73
N THR A 148 10.08 31.75 -9.93
CA THR A 148 10.06 33.14 -10.37
C THR A 148 11.33 33.56 -11.11
N ASP A 149 12.39 32.75 -11.07
CA ASP A 149 13.70 33.10 -11.62
C ASP A 149 13.84 32.64 -13.08
N ASN A 150 13.03 31.66 -13.50
CA ASN A 150 13.02 31.15 -14.88
C ASN A 150 11.69 31.37 -15.63
N MET A 151 10.80 32.22 -15.09
CA MET A 151 9.53 32.51 -15.75
C MET A 151 9.70 33.37 -17.02
N LYS A 152 8.85 33.11 -18.02
CA LYS A 152 8.88 33.78 -19.33
C LYS A 152 7.51 33.79 -19.99
N CYS A 153 7.29 34.68 -20.97
CA CYS A 153 6.07 34.61 -21.80
C CYS A 153 5.98 33.25 -22.49
N LEU A 154 4.79 32.66 -22.51
CA LEU A 154 4.49 31.45 -23.27
C LEU A 154 4.70 31.72 -24.77
N GLY A 155 5.39 30.81 -25.46
CA GLY A 155 5.96 31.08 -26.78
C GLY A 155 7.17 32.00 -26.68
N THR A 156 7.01 33.28 -27.04
CA THR A 156 8.05 34.31 -26.91
C THR A 156 7.42 35.71 -26.74
N GLU A 157 8.10 36.64 -26.06
CA GLU A 157 7.59 38.02 -25.92
C GLU A 157 7.31 38.73 -27.26
N PRO A 158 8.13 38.55 -28.32
CA PRO A 158 7.89 39.19 -29.61
C PRO A 158 6.56 38.90 -30.28
N ILE A 159 5.96 37.71 -30.05
CA ILE A 159 4.64 37.33 -30.58
C ILE A 159 3.57 38.35 -30.17
N TYR A 160 3.70 38.90 -28.96
CA TYR A 160 2.71 39.79 -28.39
C TYR A 160 3.00 41.29 -28.68
N ASN A 161 4.14 41.63 -29.28
CA ASN A 161 4.75 42.98 -29.26
C ASN A 161 3.81 44.16 -29.60
N ASP A 162 2.90 43.94 -30.53
CA ASP A 162 2.05 45.00 -31.09
C ASP A 162 0.60 44.96 -30.60
N TYR A 163 0.32 44.15 -29.57
CA TYR A 163 -1.03 43.97 -29.04
C TYR A 163 -1.06 44.13 -27.52
N GLY A 164 -2.15 44.71 -27.02
CA GLY A 164 -2.61 44.53 -25.65
C GLY A 164 -3.41 43.24 -25.62
N CYS A 165 -3.20 42.43 -24.59
CA CYS A 165 -3.84 41.13 -24.48
C CYS A 165 -4.68 41.09 -23.20
N THR A 166 -5.85 40.47 -23.30
CA THR A 166 -6.65 40.11 -22.12
C THR A 166 -7.01 38.65 -22.27
N PHE A 167 -6.75 37.86 -21.24
CA PHE A 167 -7.08 36.45 -21.20
C PHE A 167 -8.04 36.15 -20.05
N ASP A 168 -8.93 35.19 -20.23
CA ASP A 168 -9.74 34.62 -19.16
C ASP A 168 -9.73 33.10 -19.29
N ALA A 169 -9.64 32.40 -18.15
CA ALA A 169 -9.62 30.94 -18.13
C ALA A 169 -10.85 30.41 -17.42
N THR A 170 -11.51 29.43 -18.02
CA THR A 170 -12.63 28.72 -17.41
C THR A 170 -12.45 27.22 -17.58
N LEU A 171 -13.10 26.44 -16.72
CA LEU A 171 -13.17 24.99 -16.80
C LEU A 171 -14.63 24.61 -17.00
N LYS A 172 -14.90 23.75 -17.99
CA LYS A 172 -16.25 23.28 -18.29
C LYS A 172 -16.27 21.76 -18.28
N VAL A 173 -17.40 21.22 -17.83
CA VAL A 173 -17.66 19.79 -17.78
C VAL A 173 -18.88 19.52 -18.66
N LEU A 174 -18.72 18.63 -19.64
CA LEU A 174 -19.80 18.20 -20.52
C LEU A 174 -20.72 17.18 -19.82
N GLU A 175 -21.88 16.90 -20.43
CA GLU A 175 -22.83 15.90 -19.93
C GLU A 175 -22.21 14.49 -19.81
N ASN A 176 -21.26 14.16 -20.69
CA ASN A 176 -20.52 12.90 -20.67
C ASN A 176 -19.37 12.89 -19.63
N LYS A 177 -19.29 13.90 -18.75
CA LYS A 177 -18.25 14.14 -17.74
C LYS A 177 -16.85 14.47 -18.29
N SER A 178 -16.69 14.63 -19.60
CA SER A 178 -15.43 15.12 -20.16
C SER A 178 -15.22 16.58 -19.76
N THR A 179 -14.00 16.87 -19.33
CA THR A 179 -13.57 18.18 -18.87
C THR A 179 -12.64 18.83 -19.89
N TYR A 180 -12.81 20.13 -20.09
CA TYR A 180 -11.94 20.94 -20.93
C TYR A 180 -11.74 22.32 -20.31
N VAL A 181 -10.58 22.91 -20.58
CA VAL A 181 -10.27 24.29 -20.20
C VAL A 181 -10.59 25.18 -21.39
N THR A 182 -11.34 26.26 -21.20
CA THR A 182 -11.52 27.30 -22.22
C THR A 182 -10.61 28.48 -21.87
N ILE A 183 -9.80 28.96 -22.82
CA ILE A 183 -9.16 30.27 -22.72
C ILE A 183 -9.86 31.23 -23.69
N ASP A 184 -10.42 32.30 -23.14
CA ASP A 184 -10.91 33.46 -23.88
C ASP A 184 -9.77 34.45 -24.05
N MET A 185 -9.49 34.88 -25.28
CA MET A 185 -8.47 35.87 -25.59
C MET A 185 -9.08 37.05 -26.33
N GLU A 186 -8.69 38.26 -25.92
CA GLU A 186 -8.96 39.49 -26.64
C GLU A 186 -7.65 40.23 -26.92
N LEU A 187 -7.38 40.50 -28.20
CA LEU A 187 -6.24 41.30 -28.66
C LEU A 187 -6.70 42.68 -29.09
N THR A 188 -6.08 43.70 -28.52
CA THR A 188 -6.32 45.10 -28.82
C THR A 188 -5.07 45.73 -29.45
N ARG A 189 -5.27 46.57 -30.45
CA ARG A 189 -4.19 47.28 -31.14
C ARG A 189 -3.93 48.64 -30.49
N PRO A 190 -2.67 49.09 -30.48
CA PRO A 190 -2.31 50.37 -29.91
C PRO A 190 -2.76 51.52 -30.80
N ARG A 191 -3.28 52.57 -30.17
CA ARG A 191 -3.47 53.91 -30.71
C ARG A 191 -2.52 54.85 -29.96
N ARG A 192 -1.82 55.70 -30.70
CA ARG A 192 -0.95 56.72 -30.09
C ARG A 192 -1.82 57.86 -29.55
N GLU A 193 -1.59 58.23 -28.30
CA GLU A 193 -2.23 59.35 -27.63
C GLU A 193 -1.15 60.23 -26.99
N GLY A 194 -0.75 61.29 -27.72
CA GLY A 194 0.40 62.11 -27.35
C GLY A 194 1.71 61.32 -27.35
N MET A 195 2.32 61.20 -26.16
CA MET A 195 3.56 60.44 -25.92
C MET A 195 3.31 59.00 -25.46
N SER A 196 2.05 58.60 -25.23
CA SER A 196 1.68 57.29 -24.72
C SER A 196 0.94 56.46 -25.77
N TYR A 197 0.83 55.16 -25.51
CA TYR A 197 0.01 54.24 -26.29
C TYR A 197 -1.18 53.78 -25.46
N VAL A 198 -2.36 53.74 -26.09
CA VAL A 198 -3.60 53.21 -25.51
C VAL A 198 -4.03 52.01 -26.35
N PHE A 199 -4.35 50.89 -25.71
CA PHE A 199 -4.72 49.65 -26.39
C PHE A 199 -6.26 49.49 -26.38
N ASP A 200 -6.95 50.26 -27.23
CA ASP A 200 -8.42 50.35 -27.26
C ASP A 200 -9.04 49.94 -28.60
N LYS A 201 -8.22 49.74 -29.64
CA LYS A 201 -8.71 49.42 -30.98
C LYS A 201 -8.88 47.92 -31.11
N PHE A 202 -10.11 47.46 -31.38
CA PHE A 202 -10.39 46.04 -31.62
C PHE A 202 -9.40 45.43 -32.64
N GLY A 203 -8.75 44.35 -32.23
CA GLY A 203 -7.89 43.51 -33.05
C GLY A 203 -8.59 42.19 -33.34
N PHE A 204 -8.68 41.34 -32.31
CA PHE A 204 -9.14 39.96 -32.41
C PHE A 204 -9.79 39.49 -31.11
N LYS A 205 -10.76 38.58 -31.20
CA LYS A 205 -11.35 37.91 -30.04
C LYS A 205 -11.69 36.47 -30.38
N GLN A 206 -11.18 35.53 -29.61
CA GLN A 206 -11.44 34.10 -29.79
C GLN A 206 -11.48 33.41 -28.44
N ALA A 207 -12.43 32.47 -28.31
CA ALA A 207 -12.43 31.45 -27.28
C ALA A 207 -11.91 30.15 -27.90
N ARG A 208 -11.02 29.43 -27.23
CA ARG A 208 -10.61 28.09 -27.63
C ARG A 208 -10.75 27.12 -26.45
N ASP A 209 -11.29 25.95 -26.76
CA ASP A 209 -11.44 24.84 -25.82
C ASP A 209 -10.26 23.88 -25.98
N PHE A 210 -9.67 23.49 -24.84
CA PHE A 210 -8.52 22.58 -24.73
C PHE A 210 -8.97 21.32 -24.02
N GLU A 211 -9.01 20.21 -24.75
CA GLU A 211 -9.39 18.92 -24.19
C GLU A 211 -8.30 18.37 -23.27
N LEU A 212 -8.68 18.02 -22.03
CA LEU A 212 -7.79 17.38 -21.07
C LEU A 212 -7.80 15.86 -21.29
N VAL A 213 -7.03 15.39 -22.27
CA VAL A 213 -7.08 14.01 -22.76
C VAL A 213 -6.85 13.00 -21.62
N ASN A 214 -5.77 13.18 -20.84
CA ASN A 214 -5.42 12.24 -19.78
C ASN A 214 -6.43 12.24 -18.63
N VAL A 215 -6.92 13.42 -18.23
CA VAL A 215 -7.99 13.55 -17.22
C VAL A 215 -9.26 12.83 -17.66
N ASN A 216 -9.60 12.90 -18.95
CA ASN A 216 -10.84 12.32 -19.50
C ASN A 216 -10.78 10.80 -19.74
N VAL A 217 -9.59 10.21 -19.86
CA VAL A 217 -9.42 8.76 -20.12
C VAL A 217 -9.46 7.93 -18.84
N LEU A 218 -8.97 8.44 -17.71
CA LEU A 218 -8.77 7.69 -16.46
C LEU A 218 -9.72 8.12 -15.31
N GLY A 219 -10.83 8.77 -15.65
CA GLY A 219 -11.76 9.39 -14.70
C GLY A 219 -12.44 8.48 -13.67
N SER A 220 -12.16 7.17 -13.65
CA SER A 220 -12.64 6.23 -12.62
C SER A 220 -11.77 6.21 -11.35
N ASP A 221 -10.46 6.46 -11.46
CA ASP A 221 -9.51 6.09 -10.39
C ASP A 221 -9.14 7.26 -9.46
N LYS A 222 -9.77 8.44 -9.59
CA LYS A 222 -9.55 9.67 -8.79
C LYS A 222 -8.11 10.21 -8.76
N MET A 223 -7.15 9.60 -9.45
CA MET A 223 -5.74 10.04 -9.47
C MET A 223 -5.45 11.21 -10.41
N MET A 224 -6.33 11.43 -11.40
CA MET A 224 -6.24 12.52 -12.38
C MET A 224 -7.49 13.36 -12.29
N THR A 225 -7.35 14.64 -11.93
CA THR A 225 -8.51 15.50 -11.73
C THR A 225 -8.28 16.90 -12.30
N ALA A 226 -9.39 17.60 -12.56
CA ALA A 226 -9.36 18.99 -12.95
C ALA A 226 -10.38 19.79 -12.13
N ALA A 227 -9.98 20.97 -11.65
CA ALA A 227 -10.84 21.84 -10.85
C ALA A 227 -10.64 23.32 -11.18
N LEU A 228 -11.72 24.08 -11.18
CA LEU A 228 -11.72 25.54 -11.23
C LEU A 228 -12.22 26.08 -9.89
N TYR A 229 -11.48 27.04 -9.36
CA TYR A 229 -11.88 27.89 -8.25
C TYR A 229 -11.82 29.33 -8.72
N SER A 230 -12.83 30.13 -8.38
CA SER A 230 -12.91 31.52 -8.83
C SER A 230 -13.34 32.43 -7.69
N SER A 231 -12.69 33.60 -7.59
CA SER A 231 -13.09 34.64 -6.63
C SER A 231 -14.28 35.48 -7.09
N ARG A 232 -14.85 35.18 -8.25
CA ARG A 232 -16.01 35.89 -8.82
C ARG A 232 -17.30 35.56 -8.08
N ASP A 233 -18.15 36.58 -7.90
CA ASP A 233 -19.46 36.42 -7.27
C ASP A 233 -20.33 35.41 -8.04
N GLY A 234 -20.92 34.46 -7.32
CA GLY A 234 -21.78 33.42 -7.90
C GLY A 234 -21.04 32.31 -8.65
N ALA A 235 -19.71 32.20 -8.50
CA ALA A 235 -18.95 31.07 -9.04
C ALA A 235 -19.46 29.74 -8.48
N THR A 236 -19.58 28.73 -9.36
CA THR A 236 -19.97 27.36 -8.97
C THR A 236 -19.06 26.80 -7.88
N ASN A 237 -17.76 27.10 -7.97
CA ASN A 237 -16.74 26.76 -7.00
C ASN A 237 -16.06 28.05 -6.53
N PRO A 238 -16.51 28.65 -5.41
CA PRO A 238 -15.88 29.86 -4.89
C PRO A 238 -14.46 29.58 -4.43
N LEU A 239 -13.55 30.51 -4.71
CA LEU A 239 -12.18 30.45 -4.23
C LEU A 239 -12.14 30.62 -2.71
N ASP A 240 -11.72 29.56 -2.03
CA ASP A 240 -11.57 29.53 -0.58
C ASP A 240 -10.09 29.67 -0.19
N TYR A 241 -9.71 30.84 0.32
CA TYR A 241 -8.34 31.11 0.75
C TYR A 241 -7.90 30.28 1.96
N THR A 242 -8.83 29.65 2.69
CA THR A 242 -8.45 28.72 3.77
C THR A 242 -7.90 27.42 3.22
N LYS A 243 -8.36 27.00 2.03
CA LYS A 243 -7.85 25.86 1.27
C LYS A 243 -6.53 26.15 0.58
N PHE A 244 -6.23 27.40 0.22
CA PHE A 244 -5.03 27.72 -0.54
C PHE A 244 -4.18 28.75 0.17
N ALA A 245 -3.07 28.32 0.75
CA ALA A 245 -2.08 29.23 1.32
C ALA A 245 -1.44 30.11 0.25
N GLN A 246 -1.02 31.30 0.67
CA GLN A 246 -0.24 32.22 -0.15
C GLN A 246 1.25 32.09 0.16
N ALA A 247 2.07 32.14 -0.87
CA ALA A 247 3.50 32.29 -0.73
C ALA A 247 3.80 33.69 -0.17
N SER A 248 4.89 33.80 0.59
CA SER A 248 5.33 35.06 1.21
C SER A 248 6.72 35.51 0.74
N ASN A 249 7.41 34.69 -0.06
CA ASN A 249 8.78 34.95 -0.53
C ASN A 249 8.81 35.05 -2.05
N THR A 250 9.35 36.16 -2.56
CA THR A 250 9.49 36.43 -4.01
C THR A 250 10.63 35.67 -4.69
N GLY A 251 11.36 34.81 -3.97
CA GLY A 251 12.55 34.15 -4.50
C GLY A 251 13.70 35.13 -4.70
N SER A 252 14.63 34.81 -5.61
CA SER A 252 15.77 35.68 -5.91
C SER A 252 15.43 36.81 -6.90
N ASN A 253 14.37 36.64 -7.69
CA ASN A 253 13.82 37.66 -8.57
C ASN A 253 12.99 38.73 -7.82
N GLY A 254 13.63 39.87 -7.52
CA GLY A 254 12.96 41.00 -6.88
C GLY A 254 11.80 41.63 -7.69
N ASN A 255 11.73 41.43 -9.00
CA ASN A 255 10.62 41.93 -9.83
C ASN A 255 9.33 41.12 -9.65
N ALA A 256 9.43 39.87 -9.19
CA ALA A 256 8.27 39.01 -8.96
C ALA A 256 7.34 39.53 -7.85
N GLY A 257 7.78 40.49 -7.03
CA GLY A 257 6.97 41.13 -6.00
C GLY A 257 5.65 41.73 -6.51
N ALA A 258 5.57 42.12 -7.78
CA ALA A 258 4.32 42.63 -8.36
C ALA A 258 3.20 41.56 -8.45
N LEU A 259 3.56 40.28 -8.53
CA LEU A 259 2.58 39.17 -8.53
C LEU A 259 1.88 39.02 -7.17
N TYR A 260 2.53 39.41 -6.08
CA TYR A 260 2.01 39.25 -4.72
C TYR A 260 0.96 40.30 -4.33
N GLY A 261 0.91 41.42 -5.06
CA GLY A 261 0.04 42.56 -4.74
C GLY A 261 -1.24 42.66 -5.57
N GLN A 262 -1.43 41.78 -6.57
CA GLN A 262 -2.51 41.86 -7.54
C GLN A 262 -3.23 40.51 -7.69
N ARG A 263 -4.27 40.50 -8.54
CA ARG A 263 -5.01 39.30 -8.89
C ARG A 263 -4.51 38.74 -10.21
N HIS A 264 -4.22 37.45 -10.21
CA HIS A 264 -3.79 36.72 -11.39
C HIS A 264 -4.57 35.41 -11.47
N THR A 265 -4.70 34.87 -12.68
CA THR A 265 -5.25 33.52 -12.85
C THR A 265 -4.10 32.53 -12.98
N TYR A 266 -4.05 31.54 -12.08
CA TYR A 266 -3.04 30.48 -12.08
C TYR A 266 -3.64 29.19 -12.60
N ILE A 267 -3.00 28.58 -13.59
CA ILE A 267 -3.30 27.23 -14.07
C ILE A 267 -2.12 26.35 -13.66
N LEU A 268 -2.29 25.60 -12.58
CA LEU A 268 -1.30 24.65 -12.07
C LEU A 268 -1.54 23.30 -12.75
N TYR A 269 -0.50 22.68 -13.27
CA TYR A 269 -0.63 21.42 -14.00
C TYR A 269 0.58 20.50 -13.88
N THR A 270 0.33 19.20 -14.12
CA THR A 270 1.35 18.13 -14.11
C THR A 270 1.54 17.63 -15.54
N ARG A 271 2.74 17.82 -16.09
CA ARG A 271 3.03 17.58 -17.52
C ARG A 271 3.32 16.10 -17.85
N ASP A 272 3.68 15.30 -16.85
CA ASP A 272 4.05 13.89 -17.02
C ASP A 272 3.04 12.94 -16.37
N VAL A 273 3.04 11.67 -16.81
CA VAL A 273 2.33 10.58 -16.14
C VAL A 273 3.00 10.39 -14.79
N THR A 274 2.42 10.95 -13.74
CA THR A 274 2.84 10.68 -12.37
C THR A 274 2.65 9.18 -12.10
N GLU A 275 3.74 8.40 -12.12
CA GLU A 275 3.81 7.28 -11.21
C GLU A 275 3.70 7.89 -9.81
N ALA A 276 2.74 7.42 -9.03
CA ALA A 276 2.58 7.90 -7.66
C ALA A 276 3.92 7.66 -6.95
N GLU A 277 4.61 8.75 -6.57
CA GLU A 277 5.88 8.66 -5.87
C GLU A 277 5.64 7.87 -4.60
N LYS A 278 6.31 6.72 -4.44
CA LYS A 278 6.10 5.87 -3.28
C LYS A 278 7.00 6.34 -2.15
N VAL A 279 6.40 6.46 -0.96
CA VAL A 279 7.08 6.77 0.30
C VAL A 279 7.06 5.54 1.19
N ASN A 280 8.15 5.33 1.91
CA ASN A 280 8.32 4.21 2.84
C ASN A 280 8.14 4.69 4.27
N ILE A 281 7.27 4.01 5.01
CA ILE A 281 7.17 4.10 6.46
C ILE A 281 7.92 2.91 7.02
N ILE A 282 9.10 3.16 7.60
CA ILE A 282 9.96 2.15 8.20
C ILE A 282 9.69 2.15 9.70
N ILE A 283 9.37 1.00 10.28
CA ILE A 283 9.12 0.87 11.73
C ILE A 283 10.04 -0.19 12.28
N ARG A 284 10.88 0.18 13.22
CA ARG A 284 11.86 -0.69 13.87
C ARG A 284 11.34 -1.19 15.22
N ASP A 285 11.75 -2.39 15.60
CA ASP A 285 11.36 -2.96 16.89
C ASP A 285 11.86 -2.13 18.06
N GLU A 286 13.05 -1.53 17.93
CA GLU A 286 13.62 -0.56 18.86
C GLU A 286 14.45 0.46 18.05
N LYS A 287 14.80 1.60 18.65
CA LYS A 287 15.48 2.73 17.98
C LYS A 287 16.68 2.33 17.13
N ASP A 288 17.47 1.38 17.62
CA ASP A 288 18.71 0.90 16.99
C ASP A 288 18.57 -0.54 16.44
N SER A 289 17.35 -1.07 16.35
CA SER A 289 17.11 -2.43 15.85
C SER A 289 17.30 -2.52 14.33
N ASN A 290 17.81 -3.68 13.89
CA ASN A 290 17.86 -4.07 12.49
C ASN A 290 16.57 -4.75 12.02
N GLN A 291 15.73 -5.22 12.96
CA GLN A 291 14.40 -5.75 12.64
C GLN A 291 13.47 -4.57 12.36
N LYS A 292 12.88 -4.58 11.16
CA LYS A 292 12.03 -3.50 10.67
C LYS A 292 10.91 -4.01 9.78
N ILE A 293 9.85 -3.23 9.75
CA ILE A 293 8.72 -3.37 8.84
C ILE A 293 8.75 -2.17 7.91
N THR A 294 8.46 -2.38 6.65
CA THR A 294 8.31 -1.29 5.68
C THR A 294 6.90 -1.33 5.11
N ILE A 295 6.17 -0.24 5.27
CA ILE A 295 4.89 0.00 4.61
C ILE A 295 5.13 1.00 3.48
N GLN A 296 4.67 0.69 2.28
CA GLN A 296 4.69 1.63 1.16
C GLN A 296 3.35 2.35 1.03
N LYS A 297 3.43 3.67 0.85
CA LYS A 297 2.28 4.53 0.55
C LYS A 297 2.59 5.38 -0.66
N ASN A 298 1.55 5.90 -1.30
CA ASN A 298 1.75 6.98 -2.28
C ASN A 298 2.01 8.27 -1.51
N SER A 299 2.98 9.07 -1.98
CA SER A 299 3.28 10.39 -1.45
C SER A 299 2.02 11.26 -1.44
N GLY A 300 1.78 11.94 -0.33
CA GLY A 300 0.58 12.70 -0.06
C GLY A 300 -0.56 11.91 0.59
N GLN A 301 -0.48 10.58 0.70
CA GLN A 301 -1.45 9.80 1.46
C GLN A 301 -1.19 9.86 2.97
N ASN A 302 -2.27 9.75 3.74
CA ASN A 302 -2.22 9.58 5.19
C ASN A 302 -2.19 8.08 5.54
N LEU A 303 -1.78 7.78 6.77
CA LEU A 303 -2.00 6.49 7.41
C LEU A 303 -3.50 6.33 7.73
N THR A 304 -4.07 5.14 7.52
CA THR A 304 -5.44 4.88 7.99
C THR A 304 -5.43 4.52 9.48
N GLN A 305 -6.58 4.64 10.15
CA GLN A 305 -6.72 4.23 11.54
C GLN A 305 -6.43 2.73 11.73
N ASP A 306 -6.86 1.89 10.77
CA ASP A 306 -6.65 0.44 10.84
C ASP A 306 -5.17 0.07 10.68
N GLU A 307 -4.45 0.77 9.79
CA GLU A 307 -3.01 0.60 9.64
C GLU A 307 -2.25 1.00 10.90
N TYR A 308 -2.64 2.12 11.52
CA TYR A 308 -2.08 2.54 12.80
C TYR A 308 -2.35 1.49 13.90
N ASN A 309 -3.60 1.04 14.03
CA ASN A 309 -3.99 0.07 15.06
C ASN A 309 -3.23 -1.26 14.89
N SER A 310 -3.08 -1.73 13.65
CA SER A 310 -2.30 -2.95 13.35
C SER A 310 -0.84 -2.83 13.78
N LEU A 311 -0.22 -1.69 13.54
CA LEU A 311 1.14 -1.41 13.99
C LEU A 311 1.24 -1.31 15.51
N TRP A 312 0.25 -0.67 16.14
CA TRP A 312 0.16 -0.55 17.59
C TRP A 312 0.03 -1.91 18.29
N ASP A 313 -0.87 -2.76 17.79
CA ASP A 313 -1.09 -4.10 18.35
C ASP A 313 0.14 -4.98 18.18
N ARG A 314 0.89 -4.81 17.09
CA ARG A 314 2.19 -5.47 16.93
C ARG A 314 3.22 -5.00 17.95
N GLY A 315 3.29 -3.69 18.22
CA GLY A 315 4.12 -3.17 19.30
C GLY A 315 3.74 -3.77 20.67
N LYS A 316 2.43 -3.99 20.91
CA LYS A 316 1.94 -4.63 22.14
C LYS A 316 2.34 -6.11 22.28
N MET A 317 2.47 -6.84 21.17
CA MET A 317 2.95 -8.24 21.22
C MET A 317 4.37 -8.36 21.80
N ASN A 318 5.14 -7.27 21.78
CA ASN A 318 6.48 -7.21 22.37
C ASN A 318 6.49 -6.74 23.83
N GLU A 319 5.32 -6.50 24.45
CA GLU A 319 5.23 -6.24 25.89
C GLU A 319 5.56 -7.50 26.69
N ASP A 320 6.19 -7.32 27.84
CA ASP A 320 6.35 -8.43 28.77
C ASP A 320 4.99 -8.71 29.43
N THR A 321 4.52 -9.95 29.40
CA THR A 321 3.32 -10.36 30.14
C THR A 321 3.62 -10.56 31.63
N THR A 322 4.86 -10.94 31.95
CA THR A 322 5.34 -11.26 33.30
C THR A 322 6.47 -10.33 33.76
N TRP A 323 6.69 -10.25 35.07
CA TRP A 323 7.81 -9.51 35.64
C TRP A 323 9.11 -10.28 35.46
N LYS A 324 10.11 -9.67 34.80
CA LYS A 324 11.42 -10.29 34.56
C LYS A 324 12.48 -9.63 35.44
N LEU A 325 13.41 -10.42 35.98
CA LEU A 325 14.56 -9.89 36.71
C LEU A 325 15.59 -9.33 35.71
N TYR A 326 15.87 -8.04 35.78
CA TYR A 326 16.87 -7.38 34.94
C TYR A 326 18.26 -7.38 35.61
N PRO A 327 19.35 -7.17 34.84
CA PRO A 327 20.72 -7.19 35.36
C PRO A 327 21.00 -6.17 36.49
N ASP A 328 20.14 -5.18 36.68
CA ASP A 328 20.21 -4.21 37.77
C ASP A 328 19.55 -4.69 39.06
N GLY A 329 19.12 -5.96 39.11
CA GLY A 329 18.53 -6.60 40.28
C GLY A 329 17.06 -6.25 40.51
N LYS A 330 16.43 -5.50 39.61
CA LYS A 330 15.02 -5.14 39.72
C LYS A 330 14.15 -6.01 38.82
N TYR A 331 12.94 -6.28 39.29
CA TYR A 331 11.91 -6.84 38.44
C TYR A 331 11.31 -5.73 37.59
N LYS A 332 11.30 -5.89 36.27
CA LYS A 332 10.70 -4.91 35.36
C LYS A 332 9.72 -5.57 34.41
N LYS A 333 8.77 -4.76 33.94
CA LYS A 333 7.82 -5.11 32.88
C LYS A 333 7.95 -4.10 31.75
N LYS A 334 8.33 -4.56 30.55
CA LYS A 334 8.38 -3.75 29.33
C LYS A 334 6.95 -3.46 28.86
N LYS A 335 6.59 -2.18 28.71
CA LYS A 335 5.29 -1.72 28.18
C LYS A 335 5.48 -0.80 26.99
N LEU A 336 4.63 -0.92 25.97
CA LEU A 336 4.64 -0.01 24.83
C LEU A 336 4.19 1.38 25.30
N ASN A 337 5.00 2.40 25.02
CA ASN A 337 4.68 3.78 25.32
C ASN A 337 4.10 4.48 24.09
N ASP A 338 4.82 4.43 22.97
CA ASP A 338 4.45 5.11 21.73
C ASP A 338 5.19 4.55 20.50
N ILE A 339 4.86 5.05 19.31
CA ILE A 339 5.62 4.82 18.07
C ILE A 339 6.19 6.17 17.63
N LEU A 340 7.51 6.34 17.73
CA LEU A 340 8.18 7.61 17.49
C LEU A 340 8.89 7.62 16.14
N CYS A 341 8.81 8.74 15.41
CA CYS A 341 9.44 8.94 14.11
C CYS A 341 10.59 9.96 14.16
N ASN A 342 11.59 9.76 13.30
CA ASN A 342 12.83 10.53 13.29
C ASN A 342 12.64 11.97 12.79
N GLY A 343 12.72 12.90 13.74
CA GLY A 343 12.77 14.35 13.51
C GLY A 343 13.06 15.11 14.80
N GLY A 344 14.25 14.94 15.38
CA GLY A 344 14.80 15.81 16.44
C GLY A 344 14.02 15.99 17.76
N GLY A 345 12.87 15.36 17.93
CA GLY A 345 12.00 15.50 19.09
C GLY A 345 10.96 14.40 19.28
N GLY A 346 10.99 13.31 18.48
CA GLY A 346 10.08 12.17 18.61
C GLY A 346 8.63 12.51 18.27
N GLU A 347 8.33 12.83 17.01
CA GLU A 347 6.93 12.97 16.61
C GLU A 347 6.25 11.59 16.62
N LYS A 348 5.04 11.52 17.15
CA LYS A 348 4.24 10.29 17.20
C LYS A 348 3.77 9.90 15.80
N LEU A 349 3.83 8.61 15.47
CA LEU A 349 3.31 8.09 14.19
C LEU A 349 1.82 8.42 13.99
N GLU A 350 1.06 8.52 15.07
CA GLU A 350 -0.37 8.89 15.08
C GLU A 350 -0.66 10.21 14.33
N LYS A 351 0.30 11.15 14.32
CA LYS A 351 0.19 12.41 13.58
C LYS A 351 -0.10 12.19 12.09
N TYR A 352 0.45 11.13 11.50
CA TYR A 352 0.31 10.82 10.08
C TYR A 352 -1.04 10.18 9.72
N ILE A 353 -1.93 9.97 10.70
CA ILE A 353 -3.34 9.65 10.43
C ILE A 353 -4.04 10.89 9.81
N THR A 354 -3.66 12.08 10.26
CA THR A 354 -4.24 13.35 9.80
C THR A 354 -3.31 14.15 8.89
N THR A 355 -2.00 13.86 8.93
CA THR A 355 -0.97 14.55 8.13
C THR A 355 -0.51 13.67 6.97
N SER A 356 -0.46 14.24 5.78
CA SER A 356 0.04 13.57 4.58
C SER A 356 1.52 13.22 4.66
N ILE A 357 1.87 12.02 4.22
CA ILE A 357 3.25 11.54 4.19
C ILE A 357 3.86 11.89 2.85
N ILE A 358 4.79 12.84 2.82
CA ILE A 358 5.38 13.36 1.58
C ILE A 358 6.78 12.82 1.28
N SER A 359 7.46 12.29 2.31
CA SER A 359 8.80 11.69 2.24
C SER A 359 8.85 10.39 3.06
N ASP A 360 9.92 9.62 2.88
CA ASP A 360 10.19 8.45 3.73
C ASP A 360 10.25 8.85 5.21
N ILE A 361 9.67 8.01 6.07
CA ILE A 361 9.64 8.19 7.52
C ILE A 361 10.30 6.96 8.16
N ASP A 362 11.23 7.18 9.10
CA ASP A 362 11.84 6.13 9.91
C ASP A 362 11.35 6.27 11.35
N CYS A 363 10.69 5.24 11.86
CA CYS A 363 10.04 5.19 13.17
C CYS A 363 10.49 3.96 13.96
N TYR A 364 10.23 3.96 15.26
CA TYR A 364 10.53 2.86 16.16
C TYR A 364 9.52 2.79 17.30
N TYR A 365 9.30 1.59 17.85
CA TYR A 365 8.52 1.44 19.07
C TYR A 365 9.33 1.96 20.26
N GLU A 366 8.73 2.86 21.03
CA GLU A 366 9.26 3.31 22.31
C GLU A 366 8.59 2.50 23.43
N TYR A 367 9.40 1.88 24.28
CA TYR A 367 8.93 1.16 25.45
C TYR A 367 9.35 1.87 26.73
N THR A 368 8.48 1.80 27.75
CA THR A 368 8.82 2.17 29.12
C THR A 368 8.96 0.92 29.97
N TYR A 369 9.85 0.99 30.96
CA TYR A 369 10.01 -0.06 31.95
C TYR A 369 9.36 0.41 33.24
N VAL A 370 8.42 -0.40 33.72
CA VAL A 370 7.89 -0.24 35.08
C VAL A 370 8.76 -1.09 35.99
N ASP A 371 9.35 -0.48 37.02
CA ASP A 371 10.15 -1.16 38.05
C ASP A 371 9.24 -1.69 39.17
N ARG A 372 9.61 -2.81 39.79
CA ARG A 372 9.03 -3.31 41.04
C ARG A 372 10.13 -3.73 42.01
N ASN A 373 9.82 -3.56 43.31
CA ASN A 373 10.69 -4.03 44.40
C ASN A 373 10.76 -5.57 44.44
N GLU A 374 11.67 -6.13 45.24
CA GLU A 374 11.80 -7.58 45.44
C GLU A 374 10.48 -8.23 45.89
N PRO A 375 10.18 -9.47 45.45
CA PRO A 375 9.00 -10.20 45.89
C PRO A 375 9.04 -10.47 47.38
N GLU A 376 7.88 -10.36 48.05
CA GLU A 376 7.80 -10.57 49.50
C GLU A 376 7.95 -12.05 49.86
N LYS A 377 7.43 -12.93 49.00
CA LYS A 377 7.45 -14.40 49.17
C LYS A 377 7.53 -15.10 47.81
N TYR A 378 7.73 -16.41 47.82
CA TYR A 378 7.66 -17.26 46.65
C TYR A 378 6.67 -18.39 46.88
N PHE A 379 5.73 -18.60 45.96
CA PHE A 379 4.94 -19.82 45.86
C PHE A 379 5.84 -20.97 45.43
N ILE A 380 5.78 -22.07 46.16
CA ILE A 380 6.59 -23.25 45.92
C ILE A 380 5.69 -24.31 45.28
N PHE A 381 6.14 -24.89 44.17
CA PHE A 381 5.41 -25.92 43.45
C PHE A 381 6.22 -27.23 43.50
N TYR A 382 5.59 -28.28 44.01
CA TYR A 382 6.16 -29.63 44.14
C TYR A 382 5.53 -30.57 43.11
N ASP A 383 6.38 -31.10 42.25
CA ASP A 383 6.02 -32.12 41.26
C ASP A 383 6.55 -33.49 41.70
N ARG A 384 5.74 -34.54 41.53
CA ARG A 384 6.10 -35.92 41.89
C ARG A 384 6.81 -36.66 40.74
N PHE A 385 6.71 -36.19 39.50
CA PHE A 385 7.36 -36.79 38.33
C PHE A 385 8.55 -35.92 37.88
N ASN A 386 9.74 -36.52 37.72
CA ASN A 386 10.95 -35.81 37.30
C ASN A 386 11.21 -35.94 35.78
N GLU A 387 12.13 -35.12 35.25
CA GLU A 387 12.62 -35.20 33.86
C GLU A 387 13.37 -36.52 33.55
N GLU A 388 13.67 -37.34 34.55
CA GLU A 388 14.42 -38.61 34.42
C GLU A 388 13.56 -39.88 34.56
N LYS A 389 12.23 -39.78 34.41
CA LYS A 389 11.30 -40.92 34.19
C LYS A 389 11.20 -41.99 35.30
N GLU A 390 11.34 -41.67 36.58
CA GLU A 390 10.94 -42.62 37.63
C GLU A 390 10.21 -41.95 38.80
N ASP A 391 9.12 -42.60 39.22
CA ASP A 391 8.30 -42.28 40.39
C ASP A 391 9.13 -42.46 41.67
N LYS A 392 9.81 -41.41 42.13
CA LYS A 392 10.63 -41.47 43.34
C LYS A 392 9.83 -41.07 44.58
N LEU A 393 8.89 -41.94 44.96
CA LEU A 393 8.53 -42.09 46.38
C LEU A 393 9.61 -42.90 47.12
N VAL A 394 10.87 -42.44 47.09
CA VAL A 394 11.93 -43.02 47.93
C VAL A 394 12.22 -42.05 49.07
N GLY A 395 11.40 -42.11 50.12
CA GLY A 395 11.66 -41.45 51.41
C GLY A 395 10.86 -40.18 51.72
N GLY A 396 9.85 -39.81 50.93
CA GLY A 396 8.93 -38.71 51.25
C GLY A 396 9.51 -37.30 51.11
N VAL A 397 10.47 -37.10 50.19
CA VAL A 397 11.06 -35.79 49.91
C VAL A 397 10.84 -35.44 48.43
N TYR A 398 10.03 -34.42 48.18
CA TYR A 398 9.86 -33.81 46.85
C TYR A 398 11.15 -33.08 46.46
N GLU A 399 11.87 -33.54 45.44
CA GLU A 399 13.21 -33.01 45.09
C GLU A 399 13.18 -31.78 44.16
N PHE A 400 12.04 -31.42 43.55
CA PHE A 400 11.94 -30.24 42.69
C PHE A 400 10.96 -29.19 43.26
N SER A 401 11.48 -28.01 43.59
CA SER A 401 10.68 -26.83 43.95
C SER A 401 10.80 -25.79 42.83
N ARG A 402 9.74 -25.60 42.03
CA ARG A 402 9.63 -24.40 41.19
C ARG A 402 9.10 -23.24 42.04
N GLN A 403 9.51 -22.02 41.73
CA GLN A 403 9.14 -20.85 42.52
C GLN A 403 8.47 -19.79 41.65
N ALA A 404 7.29 -19.33 42.05
CA ALA A 404 6.65 -18.15 41.47
C ALA A 404 6.70 -16.99 42.47
N PRO A 405 7.22 -15.82 42.10
CA PRO A 405 7.29 -14.68 43.00
C PRO A 405 5.88 -14.17 43.36
N TYR A 406 5.63 -13.96 44.65
CA TYR A 406 4.43 -13.31 45.17
C TYR A 406 4.73 -11.87 45.54
N TYR A 407 3.83 -11.00 45.10
CA TYR A 407 3.81 -9.60 45.51
C TYR A 407 2.44 -9.30 46.09
N PRO A 408 2.35 -8.74 47.31
CA PRO A 408 1.07 -8.37 47.89
C PRO A 408 0.38 -7.30 47.02
N PRO A 409 -0.96 -7.28 46.98
CA PRO A 409 -1.70 -6.20 46.31
C PRO A 409 -1.30 -4.84 46.90
N ASN A 410 -0.91 -3.89 46.05
CA ASN A 410 -0.55 -2.55 46.48
C ASN A 410 -1.42 -1.50 45.77
N PRO A 411 -2.29 -0.76 46.49
CA PRO A 411 -3.17 0.24 45.91
C PRO A 411 -2.43 1.44 45.28
N GLU A 412 -1.19 1.72 45.68
CA GLU A 412 -0.44 2.90 45.24
C GLU A 412 0.25 2.71 43.89
N ASP A 413 0.62 1.48 43.52
CA ASP A 413 1.25 1.15 42.24
C ASP A 413 0.32 0.41 41.26
N GLY A 414 -0.93 0.16 41.68
CA GLY A 414 -1.95 -0.50 40.87
C GLY A 414 -1.65 -1.97 40.61
N SER A 415 -0.78 -2.59 41.42
CA SER A 415 -0.44 -3.98 41.27
C SER A 415 -1.41 -4.87 42.03
N ASP A 416 -2.17 -5.66 41.27
CA ASP A 416 -2.99 -6.72 41.81
C ASP A 416 -2.04 -7.89 42.16
N GLY A 417 -2.32 -8.65 43.24
CA GLY A 417 -1.49 -9.75 43.76
C GLY A 417 -1.38 -10.96 42.83
N VAL A 418 -1.20 -10.72 41.53
CA VAL A 418 -1.17 -11.69 40.46
C VAL A 418 0.10 -12.52 40.56
N VAL A 419 -0.09 -13.84 40.60
CA VAL A 419 0.98 -14.82 40.57
C VAL A 419 0.93 -15.50 39.21
N SER A 420 2.04 -15.46 38.48
CA SER A 420 2.17 -16.19 37.23
C SER A 420 3.36 -17.13 37.31
N MET A 421 3.13 -18.36 36.87
CA MET A 421 4.16 -19.37 36.69
C MET A 421 4.37 -19.55 35.19
N GLY A 422 5.63 -19.53 34.74
CA GLY A 422 5.97 -19.71 33.32
C GLY A 422 5.94 -21.17 32.85
N TYR A 423 5.33 -22.07 33.62
CA TYR A 423 5.30 -23.50 33.37
C TYR A 423 3.98 -24.08 33.82
N ASP A 424 3.24 -24.64 32.88
CA ASP A 424 2.07 -25.47 33.14
C ASP A 424 2.58 -26.92 33.15
N GLY A 425 2.20 -27.72 34.15
CA GLY A 425 2.79 -29.04 34.39
C GLY A 425 2.73 -29.94 33.14
N ASN A 426 3.77 -30.76 32.90
CA ASN A 426 3.73 -31.77 31.84
C ASN A 426 3.04 -33.04 32.37
N CYS A 427 2.33 -33.77 31.49
CA CYS A 427 1.95 -35.16 31.73
C CYS A 427 3.21 -36.04 31.90
N ASP A 428 3.04 -37.23 32.47
CA ASP A 428 4.13 -38.19 32.50
C ASP A 428 4.55 -38.57 31.06
N GLN A 429 5.85 -38.68 30.80
CA GLN A 429 6.34 -39.02 29.46
C GLN A 429 5.89 -40.42 28.98
N ALA A 430 5.28 -41.23 29.86
CA ALA A 430 4.72 -42.53 29.56
C ALA A 430 3.20 -42.48 29.26
N GLY A 431 2.53 -41.32 29.40
CA GLY A 431 1.10 -41.16 29.14
C GLY A 431 0.18 -41.95 30.07
N SER A 432 0.65 -42.34 31.26
CA SER A 432 -0.15 -43.06 32.25
C SER A 432 -0.86 -42.11 33.24
N PHE A 433 -0.45 -40.83 33.27
CA PHE A 433 -0.99 -39.83 34.19
C PHE A 433 -1.17 -38.46 33.52
N LYS A 434 -2.40 -37.94 33.56
CA LYS A 434 -2.75 -36.62 33.05
C LYS A 434 -2.61 -35.56 34.15
N PHE A 435 -1.85 -34.50 33.91
CA PHE A 435 -1.77 -33.36 34.82
C PHE A 435 -3.14 -32.66 34.88
N ILE A 436 -3.75 -32.60 36.07
CA ILE A 436 -5.05 -31.94 36.30
C ILE A 436 -4.83 -30.48 36.67
N GLY A 437 -3.86 -30.20 37.55
CA GLY A 437 -3.65 -28.87 38.08
C GLY A 437 -2.76 -28.86 39.32
N TRP A 438 -2.61 -27.69 39.91
CA TRP A 438 -1.80 -27.46 41.10
C TRP A 438 -2.73 -27.20 42.29
N SER A 439 -2.60 -27.95 43.40
CA SER A 439 -3.46 -27.81 44.58
C SER A 439 -2.65 -27.69 45.88
N ILE A 440 -3.14 -26.93 46.85
CA ILE A 440 -2.54 -26.88 48.19
C ILE A 440 -2.73 -28.19 48.99
N TYR A 441 -3.61 -29.08 48.51
CA TYR A 441 -3.86 -30.39 49.09
C TYR A 441 -3.16 -31.46 48.25
N GLU A 442 -2.28 -32.24 48.88
CA GLU A 442 -1.49 -33.30 48.24
C GLU A 442 -2.35 -34.44 47.68
N ASP A 443 -3.54 -34.65 48.24
CA ASP A 443 -4.51 -35.71 47.93
C ASP A 443 -5.78 -35.19 47.23
N ALA A 444 -5.71 -34.00 46.61
CA ALA A 444 -6.83 -33.49 45.85
C ALA A 444 -7.20 -34.42 44.69
N ASN A 445 -8.49 -34.73 44.56
CA ASN A 445 -9.04 -35.57 43.49
C ASN A 445 -10.15 -34.82 42.75
N GLY A 446 -10.27 -35.05 41.44
CA GLY A 446 -11.28 -34.43 40.57
C GLY A 446 -10.77 -33.20 39.81
N PRO A 447 -11.52 -32.73 38.79
CA PRO A 447 -11.10 -31.64 37.91
C PRO A 447 -11.01 -30.30 38.64
N VAL A 448 -10.12 -29.42 38.17
CA VAL A 448 -10.10 -28.01 38.58
C VAL A 448 -11.48 -27.41 38.27
N PRO A 449 -12.11 -26.62 39.16
CA PRO A 449 -13.34 -25.92 38.82
C PRO A 449 -13.10 -24.98 37.62
N GLU A 450 -13.64 -25.31 36.44
CA GLU A 450 -13.25 -24.69 35.16
C GLU A 450 -13.85 -23.28 34.94
N ASP A 451 -14.90 -22.89 35.68
CA ASP A 451 -15.72 -21.72 35.32
C ASP A 451 -15.53 -20.46 36.19
N ASP A 452 -14.78 -20.53 37.29
CA ASP A 452 -14.61 -19.39 38.21
C ASP A 452 -13.23 -19.42 38.90
N PRO A 453 -12.29 -18.53 38.51
CA PRO A 453 -10.98 -18.41 39.14
C PRO A 453 -11.04 -18.18 40.65
N ASP A 454 -12.03 -17.41 41.13
CA ASP A 454 -12.17 -17.13 42.56
C ASP A 454 -12.65 -18.37 43.31
N ALA A 455 -13.53 -19.18 42.71
CA ALA A 455 -13.98 -20.44 43.27
C ALA A 455 -12.86 -21.50 43.27
N ALA A 456 -12.07 -21.59 42.20
CA ALA A 456 -10.92 -22.49 42.11
C ALA A 456 -9.86 -22.17 43.18
N ILE A 457 -9.53 -20.88 43.34
CA ILE A 457 -8.61 -20.42 44.41
C ILE A 457 -9.19 -20.73 45.79
N ALA A 458 -10.48 -20.47 46.02
CA ALA A 458 -11.14 -20.78 47.29
C ALA A 458 -11.14 -22.29 47.61
N ALA A 459 -11.20 -23.13 46.58
CA ALA A 459 -11.08 -24.59 46.68
C ALA A 459 -9.64 -25.09 46.86
N GLY A 460 -8.64 -24.20 46.80
CA GLY A 460 -7.24 -24.52 47.00
C GLY A 460 -6.45 -24.84 45.73
N TRP A 461 -7.04 -24.60 44.55
CA TRP A 461 -6.35 -24.77 43.27
C TRP A 461 -5.61 -23.50 42.85
N PHE A 462 -4.44 -23.66 42.26
CA PHE A 462 -3.68 -22.55 41.68
C PHE A 462 -4.16 -22.27 40.25
N VAL A 463 -4.55 -21.02 40.03
CA VAL A 463 -4.89 -20.46 38.72
C VAL A 463 -3.77 -19.51 38.27
N ASN A 464 -3.17 -19.79 37.11
CA ASN A 464 -2.09 -18.98 36.55
C ASN A 464 -2.61 -17.60 36.13
N GLY A 465 -1.97 -16.53 36.60
CA GLY A 465 -2.37 -15.16 36.27
C GLY A 465 -3.54 -14.59 37.10
N ALA A 466 -4.04 -15.33 38.09
CA ALA A 466 -5.10 -14.86 38.98
C ALA A 466 -4.57 -14.06 40.17
N VAL A 467 -5.45 -13.26 40.81
CA VAL A 467 -5.11 -12.36 41.93
C VAL A 467 -5.20 -13.10 43.26
N TYR A 468 -4.08 -13.15 44.00
CA TYR A 468 -4.02 -13.76 45.33
C TYR A 468 -3.93 -12.69 46.42
N ASN A 469 -4.91 -12.71 47.32
CA ASN A 469 -4.95 -11.79 48.46
C ASN A 469 -4.04 -12.20 49.63
N SER A 470 -3.52 -13.44 49.61
CA SER A 470 -2.58 -13.95 50.62
C SER A 470 -1.78 -15.13 50.09
N PHE A 471 -0.61 -15.38 50.68
CA PHE A 471 0.17 -16.59 50.45
C PHE A 471 -0.55 -17.82 51.03
N MET A 472 -0.78 -18.86 50.21
CA MET A 472 -1.60 -20.02 50.57
C MET A 472 -0.80 -21.30 50.92
N GLY A 473 0.53 -21.29 50.76
CA GLY A 473 1.39 -22.46 51.04
C GLY A 473 2.03 -23.04 49.77
N PRO A 474 2.68 -24.21 49.86
CA PRO A 474 3.15 -24.93 48.68
C PRO A 474 1.96 -25.54 47.91
N PHE A 475 2.10 -25.60 46.59
CA PHE A 475 1.18 -26.29 45.70
C PHE A 475 1.82 -27.61 45.24
N TYR A 476 1.00 -28.65 45.15
CA TYR A 476 1.36 -29.98 44.70
C TYR A 476 0.71 -30.25 43.35
N ALA A 477 1.47 -30.85 42.43
CA ALA A 477 0.93 -31.28 41.15
C ALA A 477 -0.04 -32.45 41.36
N ILE A 478 -1.25 -32.30 40.84
CA ILE A 478 -2.32 -33.30 40.89
C ILE A 478 -2.43 -33.96 39.53
N TYR A 479 -2.50 -35.29 39.55
CA TYR A 479 -2.57 -36.13 38.37
C TYR A 479 -3.78 -37.06 38.44
N ASP A 480 -4.41 -37.31 37.29
CA ASP A 480 -5.37 -38.39 37.08
C ASP A 480 -4.69 -39.58 36.42
N GLU A 481 -5.13 -40.80 36.70
CA GLU A 481 -4.72 -41.98 35.91
C GLU A 481 -5.38 -41.90 34.54
N ASP A 482 -4.59 -41.93 33.47
CA ASP A 482 -5.15 -41.92 32.11
C ASP A 482 -5.70 -43.32 31.78
N THR A 483 -6.99 -43.41 31.47
CA THR A 483 -7.61 -44.68 31.07
C THR A 483 -7.07 -45.07 29.69
N ASN A 484 -6.11 -45.99 29.65
CA ASN A 484 -5.60 -46.52 28.38
C ASN A 484 -6.61 -47.48 27.77
N VAL A 485 -6.92 -47.27 26.49
CA VAL A 485 -7.80 -48.14 25.70
C VAL A 485 -6.98 -48.90 24.67
N GLU A 486 -7.14 -50.22 24.68
CA GLU A 486 -6.50 -51.13 23.74
C GLU A 486 -7.35 -51.27 22.47
N PHE A 487 -6.72 -50.99 21.33
CA PHE A 487 -7.27 -51.23 20.01
C PHE A 487 -6.55 -52.41 19.38
N THR A 488 -7.30 -53.42 18.94
CA THR A 488 -6.73 -54.57 18.23
C THR A 488 -6.76 -54.31 16.74
N VAL A 489 -5.60 -54.31 16.08
CA VAL A 489 -5.52 -54.03 14.65
C VAL A 489 -5.36 -55.33 13.88
N GLN A 490 -6.25 -55.50 12.90
CA GLN A 490 -6.39 -56.75 12.19
C GLN A 490 -5.07 -57.14 11.48
N GLY A 491 -4.40 -58.16 12.00
CA GLY A 491 -3.17 -58.72 11.43
C GLY A 491 -1.87 -57.99 11.80
N MET A 492 -1.92 -56.89 12.56
CA MET A 492 -0.76 -56.00 12.82
C MET A 492 -0.48 -55.77 14.32
N GLY A 493 -1.27 -56.39 15.22
CA GLY A 493 -1.10 -56.34 16.68
C GLY A 493 -1.89 -55.21 17.36
N ASP A 494 -1.65 -55.01 18.65
CA ASP A 494 -2.43 -54.07 19.47
C ASP A 494 -1.80 -52.67 19.53
N LEU A 495 -2.66 -51.66 19.64
CA LEU A 495 -2.34 -50.24 19.74
C LEU A 495 -3.03 -49.68 20.98
N ASN A 496 -2.25 -49.20 21.96
CA ASN A 496 -2.78 -48.60 23.19
C ASN A 496 -2.75 -47.08 23.08
N ILE A 497 -3.90 -46.46 23.35
CA ILE A 497 -4.09 -45.01 23.24
C ILE A 497 -4.93 -44.53 24.43
N GLY A 498 -4.59 -43.38 25.01
CA GLY A 498 -5.37 -42.80 26.12
C GLY A 498 -6.76 -42.33 25.66
N GLU A 499 -7.75 -42.40 26.55
CA GLU A 499 -9.17 -42.04 26.34
C GLU A 499 -9.38 -40.61 25.79
N ASN A 500 -8.40 -39.72 25.94
CA ASN A 500 -8.48 -38.34 25.46
C ASN A 500 -7.51 -38.01 24.32
N SER A 501 -6.96 -39.02 23.65
CA SER A 501 -5.94 -38.78 22.63
C SER A 501 -6.52 -38.10 21.40
N THR A 502 -5.80 -37.13 20.88
CA THR A 502 -6.16 -36.43 19.65
C THR A 502 -5.62 -37.15 18.41
N ALA A 503 -6.07 -36.72 17.23
CA ALA A 503 -5.51 -37.17 15.95
C ALA A 503 -3.99 -36.96 15.86
N ASP A 504 -3.48 -35.87 16.43
CA ASP A 504 -2.05 -35.55 16.40
C ASP A 504 -1.27 -36.44 17.38
N ASP A 505 -1.84 -36.76 18.54
CA ASP A 505 -1.23 -37.71 19.49
C ASP A 505 -1.11 -39.10 18.86
N LEU A 506 -2.14 -39.52 18.12
CA LEU A 506 -2.14 -40.77 17.36
C LEU A 506 -1.07 -40.78 16.27
N ARG A 507 -0.99 -39.72 15.45
CA ARG A 507 0.02 -39.60 14.39
C ARG A 507 1.44 -39.56 14.96
N ASN A 508 1.64 -39.02 16.14
CA ASN A 508 2.95 -39.00 16.79
C ASN A 508 3.27 -40.29 17.55
N ASN A 509 2.32 -41.23 17.66
CA ASN A 509 2.54 -42.52 18.31
C ASN A 509 3.46 -43.40 17.44
N PRO A 510 4.65 -43.80 17.93
CA PRO A 510 5.58 -44.62 17.15
C PRO A 510 4.96 -45.94 16.67
N ARG A 511 4.11 -46.55 17.51
CA ARG A 511 3.46 -47.81 17.18
C ARG A 511 2.44 -47.65 16.05
N TYR A 512 1.72 -46.52 16.01
CA TYR A 512 0.81 -46.22 14.91
C TYR A 512 1.56 -46.07 13.58
N GLN A 513 2.72 -45.40 13.59
CA GLN A 513 3.57 -45.26 12.40
C GLN A 513 4.09 -46.62 11.92
N ASP A 514 4.61 -47.46 12.82
CA ASP A 514 5.06 -48.82 12.47
C ASP A 514 3.93 -49.64 11.80
N MET A 515 2.71 -49.50 12.29
CA MET A 515 1.55 -50.24 11.77
C MET A 515 1.06 -49.69 10.44
N LYS A 516 1.16 -48.37 10.23
CA LYS A 516 0.89 -47.75 8.95
C LYS A 516 1.89 -48.23 7.89
N ASP A 517 3.18 -48.24 8.22
CA ASP A 517 4.23 -48.76 7.34
C ASP A 517 3.97 -50.25 7.02
N GLU A 518 3.60 -51.05 8.02
CA GLU A 518 3.24 -52.47 7.82
C GLU A 518 1.99 -52.65 6.94
N ALA A 519 1.00 -51.76 7.04
CA ALA A 519 -0.17 -51.78 6.16
C ALA A 519 0.17 -51.38 4.73
N GLU A 520 1.03 -50.38 4.54
CA GLU A 520 1.54 -49.98 3.23
C GLU A 520 2.33 -51.13 2.55
N ASP A 521 3.19 -51.81 3.30
CA ASP A 521 4.00 -52.94 2.81
C ASP A 521 3.15 -54.18 2.45
N ASN A 522 2.03 -54.38 3.15
CA ASN A 522 1.13 -55.52 2.94
C ASN A 522 -0.06 -55.23 2.02
N ALA A 523 -0.05 -54.09 1.31
CA ALA A 523 -1.14 -53.72 0.41
C ALA A 523 -1.37 -54.81 -0.69
N PRO A 524 -2.64 -55.19 -0.97
CA PRO A 524 -2.95 -56.14 -2.03
C PRO A 524 -2.43 -55.71 -3.41
N GLU A 525 -2.18 -56.68 -4.30
CA GLU A 525 -1.66 -56.41 -5.65
C GLU A 525 -2.60 -55.47 -6.43
N ASN A 526 -2.10 -54.30 -6.83
CA ASN A 526 -2.84 -53.17 -7.45
C ASN A 526 -3.74 -52.36 -6.50
N GLU A 527 -3.47 -52.39 -5.20
CA GLU A 527 -4.09 -51.49 -4.22
C GLU A 527 -3.00 -50.73 -3.44
N ILE A 528 -3.37 -49.61 -2.83
CA ILE A 528 -2.52 -48.87 -1.90
C ILE A 528 -3.28 -48.64 -0.60
N PHE A 529 -2.56 -48.59 0.52
CA PHE A 529 -3.13 -48.24 1.80
C PHE A 529 -3.78 -46.84 1.73
N SER A 530 -4.99 -46.74 2.29
CA SER A 530 -5.75 -45.49 2.30
C SER A 530 -5.77 -44.90 3.71
N HIS A 531 -6.28 -45.66 4.68
CA HIS A 531 -6.40 -45.28 6.08
C HIS A 531 -6.81 -46.50 6.93
N PHE A 532 -6.88 -46.31 8.24
CA PHE A 532 -7.43 -47.28 9.19
C PHE A 532 -8.87 -46.92 9.56
N GLU A 533 -9.78 -47.89 9.50
CA GLU A 533 -11.17 -47.75 9.95
C GLU A 533 -11.36 -48.43 11.32
N VAL A 534 -12.07 -47.75 12.22
CA VAL A 534 -12.49 -48.29 13.51
C VAL A 534 -13.85 -48.97 13.35
N VAL A 535 -13.96 -50.20 13.81
CA VAL A 535 -15.18 -51.00 13.74
C VAL A 535 -15.93 -50.96 15.06
N ASP A 536 -17.26 -50.94 15.00
CA ASP A 536 -18.12 -50.98 16.18
C ASP A 536 -17.94 -52.34 16.90
N PRO A 537 -17.52 -52.35 18.18
CA PRO A 537 -17.26 -53.59 18.90
C PRO A 537 -18.54 -54.40 19.15
N GLU A 538 -19.72 -53.79 19.07
CA GLU A 538 -21.01 -54.47 19.19
C GLU A 538 -21.55 -54.97 17.84
N ASP A 539 -21.04 -54.46 16.71
CA ASP A 539 -21.45 -54.83 15.34
C ASP A 539 -20.26 -54.72 14.36
N SER A 540 -19.58 -55.84 14.12
CA SER A 540 -18.40 -55.88 13.26
C SER A 540 -18.65 -55.55 11.78
N SER A 541 -19.91 -55.37 11.37
CA SER A 541 -20.27 -54.92 10.03
C SER A 541 -20.40 -53.40 9.90
N LYS A 542 -20.28 -52.67 11.01
CA LYS A 542 -20.47 -51.22 11.08
C LYS A 542 -19.15 -50.52 11.37
N THR A 543 -18.67 -49.77 10.39
CA THR A 543 -17.57 -48.82 10.55
C THR A 543 -18.02 -47.59 11.32
N LEU A 544 -17.28 -47.21 12.37
CA LEU A 544 -17.48 -45.97 13.12
C LEU A 544 -16.82 -44.77 12.44
N GLY A 545 -15.71 -44.99 11.73
CA GLY A 545 -15.06 -44.03 10.85
C GLY A 545 -13.55 -44.21 10.81
N ASN A 546 -12.84 -43.26 10.20
CA ASN A 546 -11.39 -43.25 10.15
C ASN A 546 -10.82 -42.94 11.54
N ILE A 547 -9.89 -43.76 12.04
CA ILE A 547 -9.32 -43.62 13.38
C ILE A 547 -8.74 -42.23 13.67
N GLU A 548 -8.10 -41.58 12.70
CA GLU A 548 -7.55 -40.23 12.87
C GLU A 548 -8.63 -39.17 13.07
N THR A 549 -9.88 -39.46 12.68
CA THR A 549 -11.00 -38.51 12.79
C THR A 549 -11.94 -38.82 13.93
N VAL A 550 -12.11 -40.10 14.28
CA VAL A 550 -13.14 -40.52 15.23
C VAL A 550 -12.63 -40.79 16.64
N ILE A 551 -11.30 -40.87 16.84
CA ILE A 551 -10.73 -41.32 18.12
C ILE A 551 -11.23 -40.51 19.32
N GLY A 552 -11.34 -39.18 19.20
CA GLY A 552 -11.84 -38.32 20.29
C GLY A 552 -13.35 -38.41 20.54
N ASP A 553 -14.10 -39.03 19.63
CA ASP A 553 -15.56 -39.18 19.70
C ASP A 553 -16.01 -40.61 20.03
N LEU A 554 -15.07 -41.53 20.28
CA LEU A 554 -15.38 -42.92 20.60
C LEU A 554 -15.98 -43.04 22.01
N ASP A 555 -17.03 -43.84 22.14
CA ASP A 555 -17.55 -44.25 23.45
C ASP A 555 -16.68 -45.36 24.02
N TYR A 556 -15.61 -44.96 24.71
CA TYR A 556 -14.59 -45.86 25.23
C TYR A 556 -15.10 -46.90 26.25
N SER A 557 -16.31 -46.71 26.79
CA SER A 557 -16.98 -47.74 27.60
C SER A 557 -17.30 -49.03 26.81
N LYS A 558 -17.22 -48.96 25.48
CA LYS A 558 -17.48 -50.08 24.55
C LYS A 558 -16.22 -50.81 24.08
N ALA A 559 -15.04 -50.38 24.50
CA ALA A 559 -13.77 -51.03 24.16
C ALA A 559 -13.73 -52.53 24.57
N PRO A 560 -12.86 -53.36 23.95
CA PRO A 560 -11.82 -53.03 22.96
C PRO A 560 -12.39 -52.83 21.55
N PHE A 561 -11.79 -51.94 20.78
CA PHE A 561 -12.16 -51.67 19.39
C PHE A 561 -11.27 -52.46 18.41
N GLU A 562 -11.85 -52.92 17.30
CA GLU A 562 -11.09 -53.50 16.19
C GLU A 562 -10.81 -52.42 15.14
N ILE A 563 -9.57 -52.38 14.62
CA ILE A 563 -9.16 -51.49 13.54
C ILE A 563 -8.80 -52.32 12.31
N ILE A 564 -9.30 -51.91 11.14
CA ILE A 564 -9.06 -52.60 9.87
C ILE A 564 -8.35 -51.64 8.89
N PRO A 565 -7.25 -52.06 8.24
CA PRO A 565 -6.65 -51.30 7.16
C PRO A 565 -7.56 -51.29 5.92
N VAL A 566 -7.85 -50.10 5.41
CA VAL A 566 -8.62 -49.92 4.18
C VAL A 566 -7.67 -49.63 3.04
N TYR A 567 -7.79 -50.42 1.98
CA TYR A 567 -7.03 -50.28 0.76
C TYR A 567 -7.90 -49.70 -0.35
N LYS A 568 -7.31 -48.91 -1.24
CA LYS A 568 -7.97 -48.36 -2.43
C LYS A 568 -7.26 -48.82 -3.69
N PRO A 569 -7.96 -48.95 -4.83
CA PRO A 569 -7.33 -49.30 -6.10
C PRO A 569 -6.16 -48.36 -6.42
N ASN A 570 -5.01 -48.95 -6.75
CA ASN A 570 -3.86 -48.23 -7.26
C ASN A 570 -4.12 -47.86 -8.72
N THR A 571 -4.68 -46.67 -8.94
CA THR A 571 -5.00 -46.16 -10.26
C THR A 571 -3.76 -45.80 -11.10
N ARG A 572 -2.57 -45.76 -10.49
CA ARG A 572 -1.31 -45.29 -11.10
C ARG A 572 -0.12 -46.21 -10.80
N PRO A 573 -0.12 -47.44 -11.34
CA PRO A 573 0.98 -48.38 -11.13
C PRO A 573 2.30 -47.80 -11.67
N ASN A 574 3.37 -47.94 -10.88
CA ASN A 574 4.74 -47.45 -11.16
C ASN A 574 4.96 -45.93 -11.00
N ALA A 575 4.05 -45.21 -10.33
CA ALA A 575 4.30 -43.84 -9.89
C ALA A 575 4.64 -43.80 -8.39
N TYR A 576 5.49 -42.86 -7.98
CA TYR A 576 5.56 -42.44 -6.58
C TYR A 576 4.75 -41.16 -6.37
N GLU A 577 4.15 -41.02 -5.18
CA GLU A 577 3.24 -39.93 -4.83
C GLU A 577 3.95 -38.88 -3.96
N VAL A 578 3.83 -37.62 -4.32
CA VAL A 578 4.28 -36.47 -3.52
C VAL A 578 3.06 -35.65 -3.11
N THR A 579 2.87 -35.47 -1.80
CA THR A 579 1.79 -34.63 -1.26
C THR A 579 2.26 -33.19 -1.16
N ILE A 580 1.51 -32.26 -1.74
CA ILE A 580 1.82 -30.83 -1.76
C ILE A 580 0.72 -30.08 -1.02
N ARG A 581 1.05 -29.44 0.10
CA ARG A 581 0.12 -28.68 0.93
C ARG A 581 0.38 -27.18 0.84
N ILE A 582 -0.67 -26.38 0.75
CA ILE A 582 -0.59 -24.92 0.71
C ILE A 582 -1.18 -24.38 2.00
N ASP A 583 -0.32 -24.05 2.97
CA ASP A 583 -0.77 -23.67 4.31
C ASP A 583 -1.24 -22.21 4.37
N ASN A 584 -0.60 -21.33 3.59
CA ASN A 584 -0.92 -19.90 3.55
C ASN A 584 -1.03 -19.36 2.12
N ASP A 585 -1.74 -18.25 1.96
CA ASP A 585 -1.96 -17.61 0.66
C ASP A 585 -0.65 -17.14 0.02
N ILE A 586 -0.59 -17.23 -1.31
CA ILE A 586 0.51 -16.65 -2.09
C ILE A 586 0.37 -15.11 -2.06
N PRO A 587 1.43 -14.35 -1.72
CA PRO A 587 1.39 -12.90 -1.76
C PRO A 587 0.99 -12.35 -3.14
N GLN A 588 0.13 -11.32 -3.19
CA GLN A 588 -0.48 -10.80 -4.44
C GLN A 588 0.51 -10.35 -5.53
N TYR A 589 1.78 -10.08 -5.19
CA TYR A 589 2.85 -9.73 -6.13
C TYR A 589 3.59 -10.93 -6.72
N GLN A 590 3.26 -12.14 -6.27
CA GLN A 590 3.83 -13.38 -6.75
C GLN A 590 2.89 -14.03 -7.76
N TRP A 591 3.48 -14.71 -8.73
CA TRP A 591 2.71 -15.45 -9.71
C TRP A 591 2.01 -16.63 -9.03
N ASN A 592 0.68 -16.68 -9.07
CA ASN A 592 -0.08 -17.83 -8.54
C ASN A 592 0.11 -19.03 -9.50
N ALA A 593 1.14 -19.83 -9.25
CA ALA A 593 1.42 -21.01 -10.05
C ALA A 593 2.05 -22.14 -9.23
N LEU A 594 1.72 -23.38 -9.56
CA LEU A 594 2.47 -24.57 -9.17
C LEU A 594 3.37 -24.97 -10.35
N ILE A 595 4.67 -25.07 -10.09
CA ILE A 595 5.71 -25.38 -11.07
C ILE A 595 6.37 -26.68 -10.65
N VAL A 596 6.42 -27.63 -11.57
CA VAL A 596 7.14 -28.89 -11.40
C VAL A 596 8.16 -29.01 -12.52
N SER A 597 9.43 -29.17 -12.19
CA SER A 597 10.51 -29.16 -13.16
C SER A 597 11.57 -30.22 -12.89
N LYS A 598 12.30 -30.61 -13.93
CA LYS A 598 13.44 -31.53 -13.83
C LYS A 598 14.71 -30.84 -14.29
N LYS A 599 15.85 -31.21 -13.70
CA LYS A 599 17.18 -30.70 -14.11
C LYS A 599 17.77 -31.36 -15.36
N THR A 600 17.21 -32.46 -15.87
CA THR A 600 17.73 -33.23 -17.00
C THR A 600 16.75 -33.24 -18.19
N ASN A 601 17.25 -33.37 -19.42
CA ASN A 601 16.48 -33.25 -20.67
C ASN A 601 15.68 -34.51 -21.08
N ASN A 602 15.50 -35.47 -20.18
CA ASN A 602 14.69 -36.67 -20.46
C ASN A 602 13.25 -36.39 -20.02
N GLY A 603 12.28 -36.69 -20.89
CA GLY A 603 10.86 -36.54 -20.53
C GLY A 603 10.47 -37.40 -19.34
N ILE A 604 9.71 -36.83 -18.41
CA ILE A 604 9.03 -37.57 -17.35
C ILE A 604 7.53 -37.44 -17.59
N HIS A 605 6.81 -38.53 -17.33
CA HIS A 605 5.36 -38.48 -17.23
C HIS A 605 4.98 -38.15 -15.79
N MET A 606 4.23 -37.07 -15.60
CA MET A 606 3.77 -36.61 -14.29
C MET A 606 2.29 -36.24 -14.36
N GLU A 607 1.59 -36.45 -13.26
CA GLU A 607 0.17 -36.17 -13.14
C GLU A 607 -0.10 -35.49 -11.80
N ILE A 608 -0.81 -34.37 -11.81
CA ILE A 608 -1.22 -33.65 -10.60
C ILE A 608 -2.73 -33.80 -10.44
N THR A 609 -3.15 -34.26 -9.28
CA THR A 609 -4.57 -34.35 -8.90
C THR A 609 -4.87 -33.51 -7.67
N GLN A 610 -6.16 -33.37 -7.38
CA GLN A 610 -6.63 -32.89 -6.09
C GLN A 610 -6.28 -33.92 -4.97
N GLU A 611 -6.55 -33.53 -3.72
CA GLU A 611 -6.32 -34.34 -2.51
C GLU A 611 -6.87 -35.77 -2.61
N ASP A 612 -7.99 -35.94 -3.31
CA ASP A 612 -8.65 -37.22 -3.52
C ASP A 612 -7.81 -38.24 -4.30
N GLY A 613 -6.74 -37.80 -4.95
CA GLY A 613 -5.90 -38.66 -5.78
C GLY A 613 -6.59 -39.09 -7.08
N THR A 614 -7.74 -38.53 -7.46
CA THR A 614 -8.51 -39.00 -8.64
C THR A 614 -8.92 -37.88 -9.58
N THR A 615 -9.19 -36.69 -9.07
CA THR A 615 -9.59 -35.55 -9.89
C THR A 615 -8.35 -34.89 -10.49
N GLU A 616 -8.12 -35.14 -11.78
CA GLU A 616 -6.99 -34.58 -12.52
C GLU A 616 -7.06 -33.05 -12.57
N VAL A 617 -5.98 -32.39 -12.12
CA VAL A 617 -5.76 -30.95 -12.21
C VAL A 617 -4.88 -30.62 -13.44
N MET A 618 -3.97 -31.55 -13.76
CA MET A 618 -3.06 -31.51 -14.90
C MET A 618 -2.50 -32.90 -15.21
N GLU A 619 -2.64 -33.36 -16.46
CA GLU A 619 -1.81 -34.41 -17.07
C GLU A 619 -0.95 -33.81 -18.20
N GLU A 620 0.39 -33.84 -18.05
CA GLU A 620 1.30 -33.33 -19.07
C GLU A 620 2.44 -34.31 -19.36
N ASN A 621 2.53 -34.76 -20.62
CA ASN A 621 3.69 -35.50 -21.14
C ASN A 621 4.74 -34.49 -21.62
N LEU A 622 5.68 -34.08 -20.75
CA LEU A 622 6.61 -33.00 -21.07
C LEU A 622 8.09 -33.35 -20.91
N TYR A 623 8.91 -32.67 -21.72
CA TYR A 623 10.35 -32.87 -21.85
C TYR A 623 11.19 -32.09 -20.80
N TYR A 624 10.64 -31.12 -20.05
CA TYR A 624 11.46 -30.27 -19.17
C TYR A 624 10.77 -29.56 -17.98
N HIS A 625 9.55 -29.04 -18.13
CA HIS A 625 8.83 -28.29 -17.08
C HIS A 625 7.32 -28.35 -17.28
N ALA A 626 6.54 -28.39 -16.20
CA ALA A 626 5.08 -28.28 -16.17
C ALA A 626 4.67 -27.14 -15.24
N GLN A 627 3.67 -26.35 -15.64
CA GLN A 627 3.22 -25.18 -14.88
C GLN A 627 1.70 -25.02 -14.94
N LYS A 628 1.05 -24.90 -13.79
CA LYS A 628 -0.37 -24.57 -13.68
C LYS A 628 -0.55 -23.25 -12.96
N THR A 629 -1.23 -22.29 -13.58
CA THR A 629 -1.57 -21.00 -12.97
C THR A 629 -2.95 -21.04 -12.32
N ASP A 630 -3.19 -20.14 -11.36
CA ASP A 630 -4.50 -19.84 -10.77
C ASP A 630 -5.16 -21.00 -9.99
N ILE A 631 -4.36 -21.93 -9.47
CA ILE A 631 -4.86 -23.08 -8.69
C ILE A 631 -4.47 -23.07 -7.21
N VAL A 632 -3.56 -22.18 -6.78
CA VAL A 632 -2.95 -22.26 -5.46
C VAL A 632 -3.65 -21.28 -4.50
N PHE A 633 -4.41 -21.81 -3.55
CA PHE A 633 -5.09 -21.07 -2.47
C PHE A 633 -4.76 -21.70 -1.11
N ALA A 634 -4.79 -20.91 -0.03
CA ALA A 634 -4.60 -21.46 1.32
C ALA A 634 -5.60 -22.61 1.60
N GLY A 635 -5.08 -23.69 2.20
CA GLY A 635 -5.83 -24.91 2.49
C GLY A 635 -5.91 -25.92 1.34
N THR A 636 -5.30 -25.64 0.18
CA THR A 636 -5.33 -26.59 -0.95
C THR A 636 -4.28 -27.69 -0.78
N ILE A 637 -4.69 -28.94 -1.02
CA ILE A 637 -3.80 -30.11 -1.07
C ILE A 637 -3.83 -30.70 -2.48
N PHE A 638 -2.64 -30.93 -3.03
CA PHE A 638 -2.44 -31.62 -4.30
C PHE A 638 -1.68 -32.94 -4.09
N LYS A 639 -1.94 -33.90 -4.99
CA LYS A 639 -1.14 -35.12 -5.12
C LYS A 639 -0.41 -35.07 -6.46
N LEU A 640 0.91 -35.15 -6.43
CA LEU A 640 1.76 -35.25 -7.62
C LEU A 640 2.21 -36.70 -7.77
N TYR A 641 1.83 -37.31 -8.89
CA TYR A 641 2.26 -38.64 -9.29
C TYR A 641 3.37 -38.54 -10.31
N VAL A 642 4.48 -39.20 -10.03
CA VAL A 642 5.66 -39.19 -10.89
C VAL A 642 5.92 -40.60 -11.40
N TYR A 643 5.82 -40.78 -12.71
CA TYR A 643 6.09 -42.03 -13.38
C TYR A 643 7.52 -41.98 -13.95
N ASP A 644 8.52 -42.30 -13.11
CA ASP A 644 9.93 -42.37 -13.50
C ASP A 644 10.50 -43.77 -13.19
N ASP A 645 11.26 -44.33 -14.13
CA ASP A 645 11.95 -45.63 -14.01
C ASP A 645 13.30 -45.50 -13.24
N GLY A 646 13.62 -44.33 -12.66
CA GLY A 646 14.85 -44.14 -11.88
C GLY A 646 14.86 -42.92 -10.96
N GLU A 647 15.74 -42.96 -9.94
CA GLU A 647 15.97 -41.98 -8.86
C GLU A 647 16.38 -40.57 -9.36
N GLN A 648 15.50 -39.84 -10.05
CA GLN A 648 15.79 -38.48 -10.49
C GLN A 648 15.07 -37.44 -9.62
N ASN A 649 15.83 -36.43 -9.18
CA ASN A 649 15.32 -35.29 -8.42
C ASN A 649 14.38 -34.43 -9.26
N ILE A 650 13.12 -34.34 -8.84
CA ILE A 650 12.10 -33.42 -9.35
C ILE A 650 12.05 -32.20 -8.44
N GLU A 651 11.98 -31.01 -9.00
CA GLU A 651 11.90 -29.76 -8.26
C GLU A 651 10.45 -29.24 -8.28
N VAL A 652 9.85 -29.15 -7.10
CA VAL A 652 8.50 -28.61 -6.90
C VAL A 652 8.59 -27.20 -6.33
N GLN A 653 7.91 -26.25 -6.98
CA GLN A 653 7.97 -24.83 -6.68
C GLN A 653 6.55 -24.23 -6.71
N VAL A 654 6.30 -23.29 -5.80
CA VAL A 654 5.09 -22.45 -5.79
C VAL A 654 5.50 -21.01 -6.11
N GLY A 655 4.85 -20.38 -7.08
CA GLY A 655 5.17 -19.05 -7.59
C GLY A 655 6.65 -18.90 -7.98
N ASN A 656 7.29 -17.77 -7.61
CA ASN A 656 8.74 -17.58 -7.81
C ASN A 656 9.57 -17.96 -6.57
N PHE A 657 9.01 -18.71 -5.61
CA PHE A 657 9.74 -19.12 -4.42
C PHE A 657 10.73 -20.25 -4.74
N PRO A 658 11.85 -20.40 -4.01
CA PRO A 658 12.77 -21.52 -4.23
C PRO A 658 12.05 -22.87 -4.12
N GLY A 659 12.30 -23.78 -5.07
CA GLY A 659 11.70 -25.12 -5.08
C GLY A 659 12.39 -26.10 -4.13
N ILE A 660 11.71 -27.21 -3.83
CA ILE A 660 12.27 -28.37 -3.12
C ILE A 660 12.47 -29.52 -4.10
N SER A 661 13.63 -30.17 -4.01
CA SER A 661 13.93 -31.39 -4.75
C SER A 661 13.40 -32.63 -4.02
N VAL A 662 12.60 -33.44 -4.71
CA VAL A 662 12.02 -34.71 -4.26
C VAL A 662 12.47 -35.84 -5.19
N SER A 663 12.70 -37.04 -4.64
CA SER A 663 13.23 -38.20 -5.38
C SER A 663 12.51 -39.51 -5.06
N GLY A 664 11.36 -39.44 -4.41
CA GLY A 664 10.54 -40.54 -3.93
C GLY A 664 9.30 -40.01 -3.23
N PRO A 665 8.52 -40.88 -2.56
CA PRO A 665 7.35 -40.45 -1.78
C PRO A 665 7.74 -39.38 -0.76
N ASP A 666 6.98 -38.29 -0.71
CA ASP A 666 7.33 -37.14 0.11
C ASP A 666 6.10 -36.28 0.45
N THR A 667 6.20 -35.48 1.50
CA THR A 667 5.23 -34.45 1.84
C THR A 667 5.93 -33.10 1.90
N ILE A 668 5.43 -32.13 1.15
CA ILE A 668 5.98 -30.78 1.11
C ILE A 668 4.87 -29.76 1.33
N ALA A 669 5.18 -28.69 2.07
CA ALA A 669 4.22 -27.66 2.44
C ALA A 669 4.73 -26.25 2.07
N PHE A 670 3.86 -25.38 1.60
CA PHE A 670 4.14 -23.96 1.39
C PHE A 670 3.58 -23.13 2.54
N ASP A 671 4.46 -22.47 3.31
CA ASP A 671 4.09 -21.72 4.52
C ASP A 671 3.73 -20.25 4.26
N GLY A 672 3.59 -19.82 3.00
CA GLY A 672 3.38 -18.41 2.63
C GLY A 672 4.67 -17.66 2.28
N SER A 673 5.85 -18.23 2.61
CA SER A 673 7.15 -17.63 2.37
C SER A 673 8.17 -18.56 1.70
N LYS A 674 8.04 -19.88 1.88
CA LYS A 674 8.92 -20.90 1.32
C LYS A 674 8.24 -22.26 1.28
N MET A 675 8.80 -23.15 0.47
CA MET A 675 8.52 -24.58 0.55
C MET A 675 9.28 -25.18 1.75
N ILE A 676 8.66 -26.11 2.47
CA ILE A 676 9.20 -26.87 3.59
C ILE A 676 8.96 -28.36 3.33
N ARG A 677 9.95 -29.20 3.65
CA ARG A 677 9.79 -30.66 3.64
C ARG A 677 9.19 -31.10 4.98
N GLY A 678 8.08 -31.83 4.90
CA GLY A 678 7.34 -32.37 6.04
C GLY A 678 8.09 -33.49 6.74
#